data_AF-A0A3A8GUN9-F1
#
_entry.id   AF-A0A3A8GUN9-F1
#
_cell.length_a   1.000
_cell.length_b   1.000
_cell.length_c   1.000
_cell.angle_alpha   90.00
_cell.angle_beta   90.00
_cell.angle_gamma   90.00
#
_symmetry.space_group_name_H-M   'P 1'
#
loop_
_entity.id
_entity.type
_entity.pdbx_description
1 polymer ?
#
loop_
_entity_poly.entity_id
_entity_poly.type
_entity_poly.pdbx_seq_one_letter_code
_entity_poly.pdbx_strand_id
1 'polypeptide(L)'
;MSGEGGDTPTLDPGVRALVTDLLYSHLPALYRVVDMAEGTREPQKSLAPRGVEELYKFLRILAAPIARTRQNIEELHADLFIDKSADWVLPYLADMIGMRLVFPDAPSNRRDVRGTVGWRRRKGTPTMLEEMAGDLSGQLAVSREGWKRILLAQDLDLYRPERTIAGLREATIAERASGPLDTAFHAVDPRRIGRTTGRYHPKHVAHWLYPTKLFPVTEGTARDRTRYGGGGVPEVDYRFAFNPLGDDVPLRVRRASAEDTLAGDRVPPLHFGASPGDYFDQEGGSGARFTVRFTGLPAAVASATKEARASIRLPAERALAADLCDVLLLSHVAERLSSPVRVGVMAVPLTGADANVPNTAGGMLRGEVRIEARGGTSSLGVAGPVAGPYAVMLRLVADGGAGYFPGAVIEVACRAPSASMPPADPRLATMGFLAGALTVELPATWVVGERWLFVAADGSVYDADPAGTPLTVTSEGLRLPGEALSAGPGPAWPPLPLTSEPEPWRSIPSATARGPVVVHGPRALDVTGAPVVAGNAVALRLAFALRIKSRIHPFLQLAWTGPDATAVTAWKAFKEDGTDVTTAAELRAAWRFFAQESAASRDDAELWLRLESDTQRILLPSCEVSFTSDQGEAVLIHLPALETKVPPLAGWSPSLAFASEAVSVRLDGSTVWAGSLQVARFACGAITPIREAKTLCRRQIRQRTLCWWKNEDPMSPQLGLATPAGCLDIDPAHGLFSFAKTEPAAPFTVASVHTGAVGWPPSPVTVDYLEGYSFHTGARPDAREPLLAEELPAPTRLVLRGGSLHRDAPLSYQALPRYSTLGEALAAVVADGVKAAKHEVIQFEDSATYAESALVWPANVTSLTLQAAELHRPVILLGAAWASGAPPTYEKLTLHGLAIRQTTYPGSPPVPATVALDPPPARQVEVRFCSALAPHDLWRFTAAAGSDTEIRLFRCLAPRLQVNGAASVMVEESVLDAAGGAAVQAIDSEVRFERSTVAAVRADLGGGASVDVRVIEASESLFTDVARARDRFHGCVRYSRVEPESLLPRRHRVTEDLALFVTRDRTDAAHLRLSEECPRSITRGAEDGSEMGAFHGARFAQRGDALLTRLIEYTPAGLQTGLLRMD
;
A
#
# COMPACT_ATOMS: atom_id res chain seq x y z
N MET A 1 -27.72 41.38 -7.51
CA MET A 1 -28.62 42.00 -6.52
C MET A 1 -30.02 41.41 -6.69
N SER A 2 -30.37 40.51 -5.78
CA SER A 2 -31.73 40.19 -5.32
C SER A 2 -31.49 39.38 -4.04
N GLY A 3 -31.59 40.07 -2.90
CA GLY A 3 -31.37 39.46 -1.60
C GLY A 3 -32.55 38.57 -1.24
N GLU A 4 -32.26 37.29 -1.08
CA GLU A 4 -33.10 36.36 -0.33
C GLU A 4 -32.25 35.81 0.82
N GLY A 5 -32.77 35.95 2.04
CA GLY A 5 -32.37 35.23 3.24
C GLY A 5 -30.87 35.04 3.46
N GLY A 6 -30.19 36.06 3.98
CA GLY A 6 -28.94 35.81 4.69
C GLY A 6 -29.25 34.96 5.91
N ASP A 7 -29.03 33.65 5.82
CA ASP A 7 -28.90 32.76 6.96
C ASP A 7 -27.93 33.44 7.92
N THR A 8 -28.43 33.91 9.07
CA THR A 8 -27.53 34.26 10.17
C THR A 8 -26.71 33.02 10.46
N PRO A 9 -25.35 33.08 10.44
CA PRO A 9 -24.53 31.91 10.67
C PRO A 9 -24.99 31.25 11.97
N THR A 10 -25.39 29.99 11.85
CA THR A 10 -25.80 29.17 12.98
C THR A 10 -24.61 29.07 13.93
N LEU A 11 -24.83 29.42 15.20
CA LEU A 11 -23.79 29.38 16.23
C LEU A 11 -23.24 27.95 16.32
N ASP A 12 -21.93 27.78 16.14
CA ASP A 12 -21.27 26.49 16.27
C ASP A 12 -21.50 25.93 17.69
N PRO A 13 -22.16 24.76 17.82
CA PRO A 13 -22.39 24.12 19.11
C PRO A 13 -21.10 23.85 19.88
N GLY A 14 -20.00 23.57 19.17
CA GLY A 14 -18.67 23.31 19.72
C GLY A 14 -18.06 24.55 20.36
N VAL A 15 -18.06 25.69 19.65
CA VAL A 15 -17.60 26.98 20.21
C VAL A 15 -18.44 27.36 21.43
N ARG A 16 -19.77 27.15 21.38
CA ARG A 16 -20.64 27.39 22.53
C ARG A 16 -20.29 26.47 23.72
N ALA A 17 -20.06 25.19 23.48
CA ALA A 17 -19.67 24.24 24.52
C ALA A 17 -18.32 24.59 25.14
N LEU A 18 -17.32 24.94 24.32
CA LEU A 18 -16.00 25.37 24.76
C LEU A 18 -16.08 26.61 25.66
N VAL A 19 -16.84 27.63 25.25
CA VAL A 19 -17.05 28.85 26.05
C VAL A 19 -17.79 28.53 27.34
N THR A 20 -18.75 27.61 27.30
CA THR A 20 -19.47 27.15 28.51
C THR A 20 -18.51 26.47 29.48
N ASP A 21 -17.67 25.56 29.00
CA ASP A 21 -16.67 24.85 29.81
C ASP A 21 -15.64 25.81 30.40
N LEU A 22 -15.18 26.80 29.62
CA LEU A 22 -14.30 27.86 30.11
C LEU A 22 -14.96 28.67 31.23
N LEU A 23 -16.17 29.18 31.03
CA LEU A 23 -16.91 29.94 32.04
C LEU A 23 -17.11 29.10 33.31
N TYR A 24 -17.45 27.82 33.17
CA TYR A 24 -17.62 26.91 34.30
C TYR A 24 -16.31 26.66 35.04
N SER A 25 -15.21 26.43 34.31
CA SER A 25 -13.87 26.18 34.89
C SER A 25 -13.33 27.35 35.70
N HIS A 26 -13.68 28.59 35.29
CA HIS A 26 -13.31 29.81 35.99
C HIS A 26 -14.14 30.07 37.26
N LEU A 27 -15.22 29.32 37.49
CA LEU A 27 -15.94 29.41 38.76
C LEU A 27 -15.12 28.81 39.92
N PRO A 28 -15.17 29.42 41.11
CA PRO A 28 -14.58 28.85 42.32
C PRO A 28 -15.02 27.41 42.54
N ALA A 29 -14.09 26.55 42.96
CA ALA A 29 -14.32 25.11 43.12
C ALA A 29 -15.54 24.80 44.01
N LEU A 30 -15.80 25.64 45.02
CA LEU A 30 -16.98 25.53 45.89
C LEU A 30 -18.30 25.43 45.10
N TYR A 31 -18.50 26.28 44.10
CA TYR A 31 -19.74 26.29 43.32
C TYR A 31 -19.84 25.09 42.38
N ARG A 32 -18.71 24.64 41.82
CA ARG A 32 -18.66 23.46 40.95
C ARG A 32 -18.96 22.17 41.72
N VAL A 33 -18.41 22.03 42.93
CA VAL A 33 -18.66 20.85 43.80
C VAL A 33 -20.14 20.76 44.20
N VAL A 34 -20.80 21.89 44.44
CA VAL A 34 -22.23 21.94 44.79
C VAL A 34 -23.14 21.67 43.59
N ASP A 35 -22.72 22.05 42.38
CA ASP A 35 -23.49 21.87 41.15
C ASP A 35 -23.41 20.43 40.58
N MET A 36 -22.33 19.70 40.90
CA MET A 36 -22.12 18.31 40.49
C MET A 36 -22.95 17.32 41.33
N ALA A 37 -23.30 16.17 40.74
CA ALA A 37 -23.97 15.09 41.47
C ALA A 37 -23.06 14.50 42.57
N GLU A 38 -23.64 14.16 43.72
CA GLU A 38 -22.91 13.60 44.85
C GLU A 38 -22.14 12.33 44.45
N GLY A 39 -20.83 12.31 44.68
CA GLY A 39 -19.95 11.19 44.30
C GLY A 39 -19.34 11.25 42.89
N THR A 40 -19.67 12.25 42.08
CA THR A 40 -19.06 12.43 40.74
C THR A 40 -17.80 13.32 40.80
N ARG A 41 -16.77 12.96 40.02
CA ARG A 41 -15.50 13.72 39.90
C ARG A 41 -15.45 14.61 38.65
N GLU A 42 -16.35 14.39 37.69
CA GLU A 42 -16.44 15.13 36.43
C GLU A 42 -17.91 15.44 36.10
N PRO A 43 -18.22 16.59 35.48
CA PRO A 43 -19.57 16.96 35.08
C PRO A 43 -20.09 16.09 33.93
N GLN A 44 -21.35 15.65 34.03
CA GLN A 44 -22.09 14.87 33.04
C GLN A 44 -22.58 15.72 31.84
N LYS A 45 -22.52 17.05 31.94
CA LYS A 45 -22.84 18.05 30.91
C LYS A 45 -24.30 17.93 30.42
N SER A 46 -24.54 18.02 29.11
CA SER A 46 -25.88 18.09 28.51
C SER A 46 -26.78 16.87 28.76
N LEU A 47 -26.23 15.79 29.33
CA LEU A 47 -26.93 14.56 29.68
C LEU A 47 -27.40 14.53 31.14
N ALA A 48 -27.04 15.55 31.94
CA ALA A 48 -27.40 15.61 33.36
C ALA A 48 -28.94 15.68 33.56
N PRO A 49 -29.53 14.85 34.43
CA PRO A 49 -30.95 14.89 34.76
C PRO A 49 -31.41 16.27 35.21
N ARG A 50 -32.73 16.53 35.14
CA ARG A 50 -33.31 17.80 35.61
C ARG A 50 -33.05 17.95 37.13
N GLY A 51 -32.45 19.06 37.54
CA GLY A 51 -32.06 19.33 38.93
C GLY A 51 -30.59 19.06 39.27
N VAL A 52 -29.80 18.56 38.32
CA VAL A 52 -28.34 18.34 38.45
C VAL A 52 -27.62 19.20 37.41
N GLU A 53 -26.49 19.81 37.77
CA GLU A 53 -25.70 20.68 36.88
C GLU A 53 -26.50 21.86 36.29
N GLU A 54 -27.42 22.42 37.07
CA GLU A 54 -28.29 23.52 36.65
C GLU A 54 -27.50 24.82 36.46
N LEU A 55 -26.41 25.03 37.21
CA LEU A 55 -25.50 26.17 36.99
C LEU A 55 -24.76 26.01 35.66
N TYR A 56 -24.26 24.81 35.34
CA TYR A 56 -23.67 24.55 34.02
C TYR A 56 -24.66 24.79 32.88
N LYS A 57 -25.90 24.29 33.00
CA LYS A 57 -26.98 24.53 32.01
C LYS A 57 -27.32 26.01 31.87
N PHE A 58 -27.33 26.77 32.95
CA PHE A 58 -27.54 28.21 32.94
C PHE A 58 -26.38 28.96 32.27
N LEU A 59 -25.13 28.61 32.60
CA LEU A 59 -23.95 29.17 31.93
C LEU A 59 -23.96 28.86 30.43
N ARG A 60 -24.46 27.70 30.01
CA ARG A 60 -24.60 27.36 28.58
C ARG A 60 -25.51 28.35 27.83
N ILE A 61 -26.54 28.88 28.48
CA ILE A 61 -27.42 29.90 27.90
C ILE A 61 -26.69 31.25 27.85
N LEU A 62 -26.00 31.64 28.93
CA LEU A 62 -25.21 32.88 28.97
C LEU A 62 -24.00 32.87 28.03
N ALA A 63 -23.45 31.69 27.75
CA ALA A 63 -22.33 31.51 26.84
C ALA A 63 -22.71 31.81 25.38
N ALA A 64 -23.98 31.70 25.00
CA ALA A 64 -24.42 31.85 23.60
C ALA A 64 -24.02 33.20 22.95
N PRO A 65 -24.30 34.38 23.53
CA PRO A 65 -23.87 35.67 22.94
C PRO A 65 -22.34 35.85 22.91
N ILE A 66 -21.63 35.33 23.92
CA ILE A 66 -20.16 35.40 23.99
C ILE A 66 -19.54 34.51 22.92
N ALA A 67 -20.04 33.27 22.79
CA ALA A 67 -19.63 32.32 21.77
C ALA A 67 -19.90 32.87 20.37
N ARG A 68 -21.04 33.52 20.14
CA ARG A 68 -21.34 34.17 18.85
C ARG A 68 -20.34 35.29 18.52
N THR A 69 -20.02 36.13 19.51
CA THR A 69 -19.03 37.21 19.32
C THR A 69 -17.65 36.64 19.02
N ARG A 70 -17.26 35.58 19.75
CA ARG A 70 -15.99 34.88 19.54
C ARG A 70 -15.92 34.24 18.15
N GLN A 71 -16.97 33.52 17.74
CA GLN A 71 -17.07 32.91 16.42
C GLN A 71 -16.97 33.99 15.32
N ASN A 72 -17.69 35.11 15.45
CA ASN A 72 -17.59 36.21 14.50
C ASN A 72 -16.15 36.77 14.40
N ILE A 73 -15.41 36.88 15.51
CA ILE A 73 -14.01 37.33 15.50
C ILE A 73 -13.12 36.30 14.80
N GLU A 74 -13.33 35.01 15.08
CA GLU A 74 -12.59 33.91 14.46
C GLU A 74 -12.86 33.83 12.96
N GLU A 75 -14.11 34.01 12.51
CA GLU A 75 -14.52 34.10 11.10
C GLU A 75 -13.90 35.33 10.42
N LEU A 76 -13.98 36.52 11.03
CA LEU A 76 -13.35 37.74 10.50
C LEU A 76 -11.83 37.61 10.38
N HIS A 77 -11.18 36.95 11.35
CA HIS A 77 -9.76 36.66 11.28
C HIS A 77 -9.45 35.62 10.20
N ALA A 78 -10.29 34.59 10.04
CA ALA A 78 -10.17 33.60 8.97
C ALA A 78 -10.30 34.24 7.57
N ASP A 79 -11.17 35.25 7.43
CA ASP A 79 -11.38 36.01 6.19
C ASP A 79 -10.14 36.78 5.71
N LEU A 80 -9.16 37.02 6.58
CA LEU A 80 -7.87 37.59 6.20
C LEU A 80 -6.97 36.61 5.42
N PHE A 81 -7.25 35.30 5.48
CA PHE A 81 -6.43 34.25 4.89
C PHE A 81 -7.19 33.50 3.80
N ILE A 82 -6.59 33.39 2.60
CA ILE A 82 -7.24 32.75 1.45
C ILE A 82 -7.66 31.30 1.70
N ASP A 83 -6.91 30.56 2.51
CA ASP A 83 -7.19 29.15 2.81
C ASP A 83 -8.37 28.95 3.76
N LYS A 84 -8.70 29.96 4.59
CA LYS A 84 -9.71 29.85 5.66
C LYS A 84 -10.91 30.80 5.50
N SER A 85 -10.79 31.80 4.64
CA SER A 85 -11.84 32.80 4.40
C SER A 85 -13.16 32.16 3.96
N ALA A 86 -14.28 32.85 4.09
CA ALA A 86 -15.55 32.42 3.54
C ALA A 86 -15.61 32.60 2.01
N ASP A 87 -16.43 31.79 1.31
CA ASP A 87 -16.49 31.79 -0.17
C ASP A 87 -16.88 33.14 -0.76
N TRP A 88 -17.71 33.91 -0.06
CA TRP A 88 -18.16 35.24 -0.49
C TRP A 88 -17.05 36.31 -0.44
N VAL A 89 -15.96 36.07 0.31
CA VAL A 89 -14.82 36.99 0.45
C VAL A 89 -13.84 36.88 -0.73
N LEU A 90 -13.84 35.74 -1.44
CA LEU A 90 -12.93 35.45 -2.54
C LEU A 90 -12.87 36.53 -3.63
N PRO A 91 -13.99 37.11 -4.10
CA PRO A 91 -13.94 38.16 -5.12
C PRO A 91 -13.17 39.41 -4.66
N TYR A 92 -13.25 39.77 -3.37
CA TYR A 92 -12.54 40.92 -2.81
C TYR A 92 -11.03 40.65 -2.72
N LEU A 93 -10.65 39.44 -2.26
CA LEU A 93 -9.24 39.03 -2.24
C LEU A 93 -8.64 38.99 -3.65
N ALA A 94 -9.40 38.54 -4.63
CA ALA A 94 -8.99 38.52 -6.03
C ALA A 94 -8.83 39.92 -6.62
N ASP A 95 -9.76 40.84 -6.32
CA ASP A 95 -9.71 42.24 -6.80
C ASP A 95 -8.50 43.00 -6.24
N MET A 96 -8.16 42.78 -4.96
CA MET A 96 -6.96 43.37 -4.34
C MET A 96 -5.66 43.03 -5.08
N ILE A 97 -5.57 41.85 -5.70
CA ILE A 97 -4.42 41.44 -6.52
C ILE A 97 -4.64 41.65 -8.02
N GLY A 98 -5.73 42.30 -8.42
CA GLY A 98 -6.09 42.57 -9.81
C GLY A 98 -6.31 41.29 -10.60
N MET A 99 -7.09 40.35 -10.05
CA MET A 99 -7.41 39.07 -10.68
C MET A 99 -8.91 38.87 -10.79
N ARG A 100 -9.37 38.42 -11.97
CA ARG A 100 -10.77 38.05 -12.21
C ARG A 100 -10.99 36.57 -11.96
N LEU A 101 -11.94 36.16 -11.13
CA LEU A 101 -12.27 34.73 -10.94
C LEU A 101 -12.82 34.12 -12.24
N VAL A 102 -12.32 32.93 -12.60
CA VAL A 102 -12.71 32.22 -13.84
C VAL A 102 -13.19 30.80 -13.60
N PHE A 103 -12.92 30.21 -12.43
CA PHE A 103 -13.33 28.86 -12.11
C PHE A 103 -14.76 28.81 -11.59
N PRO A 104 -15.50 27.71 -11.83
CA PRO A 104 -16.89 27.60 -11.44
C PRO A 104 -17.10 27.32 -9.95
N ASP A 105 -16.04 26.96 -9.21
CA ASP A 105 -16.09 26.57 -7.80
C ASP A 105 -15.12 27.37 -6.93
N ALA A 106 -15.54 27.64 -5.69
CA ALA A 106 -14.77 28.41 -4.72
C ALA A 106 -13.41 27.76 -4.36
N PRO A 107 -13.28 26.43 -4.16
CA PRO A 107 -11.99 25.80 -3.90
C PRO A 107 -10.95 26.02 -5.00
N SER A 108 -11.33 25.96 -6.28
CA SER A 108 -10.42 26.23 -7.40
C SER A 108 -10.04 27.71 -7.48
N ASN A 109 -11.01 28.61 -7.25
CA ASN A 109 -10.72 30.04 -7.16
C ASN A 109 -9.79 30.37 -5.98
N ARG A 110 -9.89 29.69 -4.84
CA ARG A 110 -8.93 29.82 -3.72
C ARG A 110 -7.51 29.47 -4.13
N ARG A 111 -7.33 28.33 -4.81
CA ARG A 111 -6.02 27.91 -5.33
C ARG A 111 -5.46 28.92 -6.34
N ASP A 112 -6.31 29.48 -7.19
CA ASP A 112 -5.95 30.52 -8.17
C ASP A 112 -5.46 31.81 -7.48
N VAL A 113 -6.23 32.33 -6.52
CA VAL A 113 -5.87 33.54 -5.76
C VAL A 113 -4.55 33.31 -5.00
N ARG A 114 -4.43 32.15 -4.34
CA ARG A 114 -3.25 31.78 -3.55
C ARG A 114 -1.98 31.70 -4.40
N GLY A 115 -2.03 31.04 -5.55
CA GLY A 115 -0.87 30.82 -6.41
C GLY A 115 -0.43 32.04 -7.22
N THR A 116 -1.35 32.98 -7.48
CA THR A 116 -1.16 34.08 -8.43
C THR A 116 0.12 34.90 -8.23
N VAL A 117 0.45 35.29 -6.99
CA VAL A 117 1.67 36.08 -6.73
C VAL A 117 2.92 35.28 -7.09
N GLY A 118 2.96 33.99 -6.72
CA GLY A 118 4.06 33.09 -7.03
C GLY A 118 4.21 32.82 -8.53
N TRP A 119 3.09 32.65 -9.24
CA TRP A 119 3.10 32.44 -10.69
C TRP A 119 3.50 33.68 -11.46
N ARG A 120 3.08 34.88 -11.04
CA ARG A 120 3.48 36.15 -11.68
C ARG A 120 4.98 36.38 -11.60
N ARG A 121 5.62 35.98 -10.49
CA ARG A 121 7.08 36.06 -10.31
C ARG A 121 7.86 35.09 -11.19
N ARG A 122 7.25 33.97 -11.58
CA ARG A 122 7.86 32.91 -12.41
C ARG A 122 7.23 32.81 -13.81
N LYS A 123 6.54 33.87 -14.24
CA LYS A 123 5.72 33.91 -15.46
C LYS A 123 6.55 33.47 -16.69
N GLY A 124 5.96 32.62 -17.51
CA GLY A 124 6.57 32.14 -18.75
C GLY A 124 7.53 30.96 -18.60
N THR A 125 7.76 30.42 -17.41
CA THR A 125 8.59 29.22 -17.22
C THR A 125 7.76 27.93 -17.38
N PRO A 126 8.25 26.88 -18.08
CA PRO A 126 7.51 25.63 -18.26
C PRO A 126 7.11 24.95 -16.95
N THR A 127 8.02 24.93 -15.95
CA THR A 127 7.75 24.35 -14.63
C THR A 127 6.62 25.07 -13.91
N MET A 128 6.53 26.39 -13.99
CA MET A 128 5.43 27.14 -13.40
C MET A 128 4.11 26.88 -14.13
N LEU A 129 4.11 26.80 -15.47
CA LEU A 129 2.88 26.47 -16.22
C LEU A 129 2.37 25.07 -15.89
N GLU A 130 3.28 24.12 -15.68
CA GLU A 130 2.96 22.76 -15.26
C GLU A 130 2.39 22.72 -13.83
N GLU A 131 3.05 23.39 -12.88
CA GLU A 131 2.59 23.54 -11.50
C GLU A 131 1.19 24.20 -11.45
N MET A 132 1.02 25.32 -12.15
CA MET A 132 -0.27 26.01 -12.26
C MET A 132 -1.35 25.11 -12.86
N ALA A 133 -1.04 24.40 -13.94
CA ALA A 133 -2.00 23.48 -14.54
C ALA A 133 -2.41 22.38 -13.56
N GLY A 134 -1.45 21.83 -12.82
CA GLY A 134 -1.72 20.81 -11.80
C GLY A 134 -2.58 21.33 -10.65
N ASP A 135 -2.18 22.45 -10.05
CA ASP A 135 -2.86 23.06 -8.90
C ASP A 135 -4.28 23.49 -9.24
N LEU A 136 -4.48 24.16 -10.38
CA LEU A 136 -5.78 24.70 -10.76
C LEU A 136 -6.76 23.60 -11.20
N SER A 137 -6.30 22.62 -11.98
CA SER A 137 -7.14 21.50 -12.41
C SER A 137 -7.41 20.47 -11.31
N GLY A 138 -6.52 20.37 -10.33
CA GLY A 138 -6.50 19.26 -9.37
C GLY A 138 -6.15 17.92 -10.03
N GLN A 139 -5.42 17.95 -11.15
CA GLN A 139 -5.02 16.79 -11.97
C GLN A 139 -3.51 16.79 -12.17
N LEU A 140 -2.92 15.65 -12.51
CA LEU A 140 -1.53 15.65 -12.99
C LEU A 140 -1.48 16.37 -14.35
N ALA A 141 -0.59 17.34 -14.46
CA ALA A 141 -0.33 18.08 -15.69
C ALA A 141 1.12 17.88 -16.13
N VAL A 142 1.35 17.72 -17.42
CA VAL A 142 2.69 17.65 -18.01
C VAL A 142 2.80 18.62 -19.17
N SER A 143 3.73 19.56 -19.08
CA SER A 143 3.92 20.60 -20.08
C SER A 143 5.06 20.25 -21.02
N ARG A 144 4.80 20.25 -22.33
CA ARG A 144 5.79 19.96 -23.36
C ARG A 144 5.93 21.12 -24.32
N GLU A 145 7.16 21.57 -24.48
CA GLU A 145 7.52 22.61 -25.44
C GLU A 145 7.82 21.97 -26.81
N GLY A 146 7.02 22.31 -27.83
CA GLY A 146 7.12 21.69 -29.15
C GLY A 146 8.50 21.86 -29.79
N TRP A 147 9.15 23.01 -29.59
CA TRP A 147 10.47 23.33 -30.13
C TRP A 147 11.63 22.44 -29.60
N LYS A 148 11.42 21.73 -28.48
CA LYS A 148 12.39 20.74 -27.95
C LYS A 148 12.25 19.36 -28.62
N ARG A 149 11.21 19.14 -29.42
CA ARG A 149 10.87 17.86 -30.06
C ARG A 149 10.90 17.94 -31.59
N ILE A 150 11.51 18.96 -32.17
CA ILE A 150 11.62 19.14 -33.61
C ILE A 150 13.01 18.70 -34.08
N LEU A 151 13.04 17.97 -35.20
CA LEU A 151 14.28 17.65 -35.92
C LEU A 151 14.92 18.92 -36.47
N LEU A 152 16.20 19.16 -36.16
CA LEU A 152 16.97 20.29 -36.65
C LEU A 152 18.26 19.82 -37.30
N ALA A 153 18.61 20.41 -38.45
CA ALA A 153 19.98 20.35 -38.94
C ALA A 153 20.85 21.18 -37.98
N GLN A 154 21.86 20.55 -37.39
CA GLN A 154 22.69 21.16 -36.35
C GLN A 154 23.65 22.18 -36.99
N ASP A 155 23.69 23.39 -36.43
CA ASP A 155 24.76 24.34 -36.72
C ASP A 155 26.01 23.90 -35.96
N LEU A 156 27.16 23.83 -36.64
CA LEU A 156 28.42 23.42 -36.02
C LEU A 156 28.94 24.48 -35.04
N ASP A 157 28.55 25.74 -35.21
CA ASP A 157 28.90 26.84 -34.28
C ASP A 157 28.01 26.82 -33.01
N LEU A 158 26.87 26.12 -33.05
CA LEU A 158 25.96 25.95 -31.91
C LEU A 158 25.42 24.52 -31.84
N TYR A 159 26.33 23.58 -31.58
CA TYR A 159 25.98 22.17 -31.43
C TYR A 159 25.12 21.92 -30.19
N ARG A 160 23.94 21.31 -30.39
CA ARG A 160 22.99 20.94 -29.34
C ARG A 160 22.93 19.42 -29.21
N PRO A 161 23.80 18.79 -28.39
CA PRO A 161 23.89 17.34 -28.28
C PRO A 161 22.60 16.67 -27.82
N GLU A 162 21.73 17.41 -27.14
CA GLU A 162 20.43 16.94 -26.68
C GLU A 162 19.35 16.90 -27.78
N ARG A 163 19.66 17.29 -29.03
CA ARG A 163 18.71 17.38 -30.17
C ARG A 163 19.18 16.62 -31.40
N THR A 164 19.58 15.37 -31.21
CA THR A 164 20.01 14.46 -32.29
C THR A 164 18.88 13.54 -32.74
N ILE A 165 19.10 12.71 -33.76
CA ILE A 165 18.18 11.61 -34.10
C ILE A 165 18.03 10.69 -32.87
N ALA A 166 16.82 10.21 -32.59
CA ALA A 166 16.54 9.33 -31.46
C ALA A 166 17.38 8.05 -31.54
N GLY A 167 18.15 7.74 -30.49
CA GLY A 167 18.98 6.54 -30.45
C GLY A 167 18.15 5.29 -30.23
N LEU A 168 18.06 4.40 -31.22
CA LEU A 168 17.24 3.17 -31.21
C LEU A 168 17.72 2.03 -30.29
N ARG A 169 18.61 2.32 -29.33
CA ARG A 169 19.27 1.29 -28.49
C ARG A 169 18.53 0.98 -27.20
N GLU A 170 17.80 1.94 -26.65
CA GLU A 170 17.07 1.75 -25.39
C GLU A 170 15.76 0.99 -25.61
N ALA A 171 15.43 0.04 -24.74
CA ALA A 171 14.17 -0.69 -24.81
C ALA A 171 12.95 0.24 -24.59
N THR A 172 13.11 1.34 -23.86
CA THR A 172 12.03 2.30 -23.50
C THR A 172 11.45 3.07 -24.69
N ILE A 173 12.05 3.01 -25.87
CA ILE A 173 11.70 3.85 -27.01
C ILE A 173 10.26 3.65 -27.48
N ALA A 174 9.73 2.42 -27.41
CA ALA A 174 8.35 2.14 -27.78
C ALA A 174 7.35 2.93 -26.90
N GLU A 175 7.63 3.05 -25.61
CA GLU A 175 6.82 3.80 -24.65
C GLU A 175 7.04 5.32 -24.75
N ARG A 176 8.18 5.75 -25.31
CA ARG A 176 8.54 7.14 -25.57
C ARG A 176 8.17 7.64 -26.96
N ALA A 177 7.31 6.94 -27.70
CA ALA A 177 6.95 7.31 -29.07
C ALA A 177 5.69 8.20 -29.16
N SER A 178 4.95 8.39 -28.06
CA SER A 178 3.72 9.19 -28.07
C SER A 178 3.37 9.76 -26.69
N GLY A 179 2.41 10.70 -26.66
CA GLY A 179 1.91 11.31 -25.43
C GLY A 179 2.95 12.21 -24.73
N PRO A 180 2.82 12.43 -23.41
CA PRO A 180 3.76 13.27 -22.68
C PRO A 180 5.12 12.60 -22.43
N LEU A 181 5.24 11.29 -22.59
CA LEU A 181 6.53 10.57 -22.56
C LEU A 181 7.30 10.66 -23.87
N ASP A 182 6.73 11.28 -24.91
CA ASP A 182 7.36 11.38 -26.21
C ASP A 182 8.72 12.09 -26.13
N THR A 183 9.77 11.35 -26.49
CA THR A 183 11.14 11.85 -26.61
C THR A 183 11.65 11.83 -28.05
N ALA A 184 10.86 11.28 -28.99
CA ALA A 184 11.22 11.27 -30.39
C ALA A 184 11.20 12.71 -30.95
N PHE A 185 12.02 12.91 -31.99
CA PHE A 185 12.06 14.17 -32.72
C PHE A 185 11.20 14.05 -33.98
N HIS A 186 10.39 15.07 -34.23
CA HIS A 186 9.38 15.09 -35.29
C HIS A 186 9.61 16.23 -36.28
N ALA A 187 8.95 16.15 -37.44
CA ALA A 187 8.84 17.28 -38.35
C ALA A 187 7.95 18.39 -37.76
N VAL A 188 8.12 19.61 -38.23
CA VAL A 188 7.30 20.76 -37.81
C VAL A 188 5.84 20.54 -38.24
N ASP A 189 4.91 20.61 -37.28
CA ASP A 189 3.46 20.56 -37.52
C ASP A 189 2.82 21.94 -37.26
N PRO A 190 2.50 22.71 -38.31
CA PRO A 190 1.98 24.08 -38.18
C PRO A 190 0.48 24.15 -37.81
N ARG A 191 -0.21 23.01 -37.69
CA ARG A 191 -1.65 22.98 -37.36
C ARG A 191 -1.91 23.40 -35.91
N ARG A 192 -3.17 23.68 -35.59
CA ARG A 192 -3.59 23.97 -34.21
C ARG A 192 -3.28 22.79 -33.29
N ILE A 193 -2.85 23.09 -32.06
CA ILE A 193 -2.65 22.10 -31.01
C ILE A 193 -3.96 21.33 -30.79
N GLY A 194 -3.89 20.03 -30.98
CA GLY A 194 -4.98 19.09 -30.74
C GLY A 194 -4.43 17.72 -30.38
N ARG A 195 -5.33 16.77 -30.12
CA ARG A 195 -4.96 15.42 -29.65
C ARG A 195 -3.96 14.72 -30.56
N THR A 196 -4.11 14.87 -31.88
CA THR A 196 -3.24 14.22 -32.86
C THR A 196 -2.30 15.19 -33.60
N THR A 197 -2.60 16.49 -33.63
CA THR A 197 -1.94 17.48 -34.51
C THR A 197 -1.39 18.69 -33.74
N GLY A 198 -0.47 19.42 -34.37
CA GLY A 198 0.00 20.73 -33.90
C GLY A 198 0.82 20.70 -32.62
N ARG A 199 1.31 19.53 -32.19
CA ARG A 199 2.08 19.38 -30.93
C ARG A 199 3.57 19.72 -31.09
N TYR A 200 4.09 19.59 -32.31
CA TYR A 200 5.50 19.73 -32.63
C TYR A 200 5.75 20.98 -33.45
N HIS A 201 5.74 22.16 -32.82
CA HIS A 201 5.95 23.44 -33.49
C HIS A 201 6.79 24.40 -32.64
N PRO A 202 7.64 25.27 -33.24
CA PRO A 202 8.53 26.14 -32.47
C PRO A 202 7.81 27.09 -31.51
N LYS A 203 6.55 27.43 -31.83
CA LYS A 203 5.72 28.34 -31.04
C LYS A 203 4.73 27.63 -30.12
N HIS A 204 4.65 26.31 -30.10
CA HIS A 204 3.57 25.62 -29.38
C HIS A 204 4.05 25.05 -28.04
N VAL A 205 3.21 25.22 -27.02
CA VAL A 205 3.33 24.58 -25.71
C VAL A 205 2.06 23.76 -25.48
N ALA A 206 2.22 22.45 -25.33
CA ALA A 206 1.11 21.53 -25.11
C ALA A 206 1.08 21.10 -23.63
N HIS A 207 -0.05 21.26 -22.97
CA HIS A 207 -0.28 20.78 -21.60
C HIS A 207 -1.15 19.54 -21.64
N TRP A 208 -0.59 18.43 -21.17
CA TRP A 208 -1.27 17.15 -21.04
C TRP A 208 -1.88 17.05 -19.65
N LEU A 209 -3.20 16.89 -19.58
CA LEU A 209 -3.93 16.67 -18.34
C LEU A 209 -4.30 15.21 -18.19
N TYR A 210 -4.07 14.67 -17.00
CA TYR A 210 -4.50 13.36 -16.58
C TYR A 210 -5.76 13.48 -15.71
N PRO A 211 -6.96 13.31 -16.30
CA PRO A 211 -8.23 13.45 -15.57
C PRO A 211 -8.46 12.41 -14.48
N THR A 212 -7.65 11.35 -14.44
CA THR A 212 -7.75 10.30 -13.42
C THR A 212 -7.31 10.82 -12.06
N LYS A 213 -8.19 10.70 -11.06
CA LYS A 213 -7.82 10.83 -9.65
C LYS A 213 -7.25 9.52 -9.14
N LEU A 214 -6.26 9.61 -8.26
CA LEU A 214 -5.55 8.48 -7.70
C LEU A 214 -5.86 8.37 -6.21
N PHE A 215 -6.32 7.20 -5.79
CA PHE A 215 -6.74 6.90 -4.42
C PHE A 215 -5.80 5.84 -3.84
N PRO A 216 -5.04 6.13 -2.77
CA PRO A 216 -4.09 5.18 -2.21
C PRO A 216 -4.81 4.06 -1.45
N VAL A 217 -4.60 2.82 -1.88
CA VAL A 217 -4.95 1.63 -1.12
C VAL A 217 -3.72 1.23 -0.31
N THR A 218 -3.83 1.21 1.01
CA THR A 218 -2.78 0.79 1.93
C THR A 218 -3.09 -0.59 2.52
N GLU A 219 -2.08 -1.44 2.56
CA GLU A 219 -2.13 -2.82 3.05
C GLU A 219 -3.30 -3.65 2.51
N GLY A 220 -3.65 -3.43 1.24
CA GLY A 220 -4.69 -4.19 0.55
C GLY A 220 -4.35 -5.68 0.49
N THR A 221 -5.36 -6.55 0.57
CA THR A 221 -5.15 -8.00 0.45
C THR A 221 -4.79 -8.35 -0.99
N ALA A 222 -3.55 -8.81 -1.21
CA ALA A 222 -3.13 -9.33 -2.51
C ALA A 222 -3.86 -10.65 -2.84
N ARG A 223 -4.34 -10.80 -4.08
CA ARG A 223 -5.02 -12.02 -4.50
C ARG A 223 -3.98 -13.07 -4.93
N ASP A 224 -3.91 -14.18 -4.21
CA ASP A 224 -3.16 -15.35 -4.66
C ASP A 224 -3.80 -15.92 -5.95
N ARG A 225 -3.01 -15.96 -7.03
CA ARG A 225 -3.35 -16.51 -8.35
C ARG A 225 -2.57 -17.79 -8.66
N THR A 226 -1.83 -18.33 -7.69
CA THR A 226 -1.07 -19.56 -7.86
C THR A 226 -2.02 -20.69 -8.25
N ARG A 227 -1.83 -21.27 -9.45
CA ARG A 227 -2.65 -22.40 -9.92
C ARG A 227 -2.26 -23.65 -9.13
N TYR A 228 -3.16 -24.14 -8.29
CA TYR A 228 -3.08 -25.49 -7.74
C TYR A 228 -3.75 -26.42 -8.76
N GLY A 229 -2.97 -27.05 -9.64
CA GLY A 229 -3.52 -28.03 -10.59
C GLY A 229 -4.22 -29.17 -9.85
N GLY A 230 -5.29 -29.72 -10.43
CA GLY A 230 -6.01 -30.92 -9.96
C GLY A 230 -5.14 -32.18 -10.01
N GLY A 231 -4.09 -32.18 -9.20
CA GLY A 231 -2.91 -33.05 -9.26
C GLY A 231 -1.69 -32.52 -8.47
N GLY A 232 -1.77 -31.37 -7.79
CA GLY A 232 -1.08 -31.16 -6.51
C GLY A 232 0.35 -30.58 -6.50
N VAL A 233 0.84 -29.88 -7.53
CA VAL A 233 2.10 -29.11 -7.40
C VAL A 233 1.99 -27.74 -8.06
N PRO A 234 2.33 -26.63 -7.39
CA PRO A 234 2.47 -25.31 -8.01
C PRO A 234 3.57 -25.36 -9.08
N GLU A 235 3.24 -24.98 -10.32
CA GLU A 235 4.17 -24.78 -11.44
C GLU A 235 5.13 -23.63 -11.08
N VAL A 236 6.28 -24.00 -10.53
CA VAL A 236 7.56 -23.25 -10.38
C VAL A 236 7.60 -21.94 -9.57
N ASP A 237 6.55 -21.11 -9.46
CA ASP A 237 6.54 -19.85 -8.67
C ASP A 237 5.20 -19.53 -7.99
N TYR A 238 5.21 -18.57 -7.04
CA TYR A 238 4.00 -18.05 -6.37
C TYR A 238 3.57 -16.74 -7.02
N ARG A 239 2.35 -16.67 -7.55
CA ARG A 239 1.86 -15.52 -8.32
C ARG A 239 0.71 -14.82 -7.61
N PHE A 240 0.77 -13.50 -7.56
CA PHE A 240 -0.21 -12.65 -6.89
C PHE A 240 -0.66 -11.52 -7.82
N ALA A 241 -1.84 -10.96 -7.53
CA ALA A 241 -2.32 -9.71 -8.11
C ALA A 241 -2.50 -8.64 -7.03
N PHE A 242 -2.26 -7.39 -7.42
CA PHE A 242 -2.57 -6.23 -6.59
C PHE A 242 -4.08 -6.05 -6.41
N ASN A 243 -4.86 -6.32 -7.47
CA ASN A 243 -6.31 -6.27 -7.39
C ASN A 243 -6.83 -7.44 -6.51
N PRO A 244 -7.70 -7.18 -5.52
CA PRO A 244 -8.22 -8.19 -4.58
C PRO A 244 -9.06 -9.29 -5.24
N LEU A 245 -9.59 -9.06 -6.45
CA LEU A 245 -10.28 -10.09 -7.25
C LEU A 245 -9.35 -10.90 -8.16
N GLY A 246 -8.12 -10.43 -8.36
CA GLY A 246 -7.19 -11.02 -9.32
C GLY A 246 -7.38 -10.55 -10.76
N ASP A 247 -8.12 -9.46 -10.96
CA ASP A 247 -8.28 -8.81 -12.27
C ASP A 247 -6.96 -8.13 -12.71
N ASP A 248 -6.70 -8.15 -14.01
CA ASP A 248 -5.51 -7.54 -14.59
C ASP A 248 -5.72 -6.01 -14.70
N VAL A 249 -5.12 -5.23 -13.79
CA VAL A 249 -5.27 -3.77 -13.72
C VAL A 249 -3.89 -3.11 -13.73
N PRO A 250 -3.63 -2.12 -14.61
CA PRO A 250 -2.34 -1.46 -14.67
C PRO A 250 -2.05 -0.68 -13.38
N LEU A 251 -0.81 -0.80 -12.88
CA LEU A 251 -0.35 -0.05 -11.73
C LEU A 251 -0.22 1.43 -12.06
N ARG A 252 -0.51 2.24 -11.04
CA ARG A 252 -0.51 3.69 -11.15
C ARG A 252 0.37 4.32 -10.08
N VAL A 253 0.92 5.48 -10.41
CA VAL A 253 1.79 6.30 -9.57
C VAL A 253 1.35 7.74 -9.66
N ARG A 254 1.59 8.51 -8.60
CA ARG A 254 1.41 9.95 -8.60
C ARG A 254 2.75 10.62 -8.36
N ARG A 255 2.84 11.84 -8.86
CA ARG A 255 3.96 12.72 -8.60
C ARG A 255 4.05 13.03 -7.10
N ALA A 256 5.16 12.70 -6.46
CA ALA A 256 5.37 12.98 -5.03
C ALA A 256 5.78 14.44 -4.78
N SER A 257 6.56 15.03 -5.69
CA SER A 257 7.03 16.41 -5.63
C SER A 257 7.19 17.00 -7.04
N ALA A 258 7.34 18.33 -7.14
CA ALA A 258 7.58 19.01 -8.41
C ALA A 258 8.94 18.67 -9.06
N GLU A 259 9.83 17.95 -8.36
CA GLU A 259 11.12 17.49 -8.89
C GLU A 259 11.06 16.06 -9.44
N ASP A 260 10.02 15.32 -9.06
CA ASP A 260 9.78 13.96 -9.51
C ASP A 260 9.63 13.91 -11.05
N THR A 261 10.26 12.92 -11.67
CA THR A 261 10.38 12.79 -13.13
C THR A 261 9.19 12.06 -13.75
N LEU A 262 8.26 11.57 -12.93
CA LEU A 262 7.03 10.91 -13.37
C LEU A 262 6.18 11.83 -14.26
N ALA A 263 6.09 11.47 -15.54
CA ALA A 263 5.37 12.21 -16.56
C ALA A 263 4.02 11.57 -16.94
N GLY A 264 3.51 10.65 -16.12
CA GLY A 264 2.22 10.00 -16.31
C GLY A 264 1.74 9.31 -15.04
N ASP A 265 0.47 8.92 -15.05
CA ASP A 265 -0.19 8.27 -13.91
C ASP A 265 -0.12 6.73 -13.96
N ARG A 266 0.10 6.12 -15.13
CA ARG A 266 0.34 4.67 -15.30
C ARG A 266 1.83 4.36 -15.28
N VAL A 267 2.20 3.19 -14.77
CA VAL A 267 3.60 2.70 -14.75
C VAL A 267 3.92 2.02 -16.09
N PRO A 268 4.77 2.60 -16.96
CA PRO A 268 5.16 1.97 -18.21
C PRO A 268 6.14 0.82 -17.95
N PRO A 269 5.87 -0.43 -18.40
CA PRO A 269 6.72 -1.58 -18.12
C PRO A 269 8.21 -1.41 -18.44
N LEU A 270 8.56 -0.88 -19.61
CA LEU A 270 9.96 -0.78 -20.02
C LEU A 270 10.70 0.32 -19.24
N HIS A 271 10.02 1.43 -18.93
CA HIS A 271 10.55 2.43 -18.01
C HIS A 271 10.74 1.88 -16.60
N PHE A 272 9.77 1.11 -16.10
CA PHE A 272 9.88 0.44 -14.81
C PHE A 272 11.07 -0.52 -14.79
N GLY A 273 11.26 -1.33 -15.84
CA GLY A 273 12.41 -2.23 -15.96
C GLY A 273 13.76 -1.51 -15.99
N ALA A 274 13.83 -0.31 -16.56
CA ALA A 274 15.05 0.50 -16.62
C ALA A 274 15.39 1.18 -15.29
N SER A 275 14.39 1.61 -14.51
CA SER A 275 14.60 2.32 -13.23
C SER A 275 13.46 2.01 -12.25
N PRO A 276 13.42 0.80 -11.65
CA PRO A 276 12.31 0.39 -10.78
C PRO A 276 12.11 1.30 -9.55
N GLY A 277 13.19 1.95 -9.08
CA GLY A 277 13.19 2.82 -7.90
C GLY A 277 12.38 4.11 -8.04
N ASP A 278 12.13 4.55 -9.27
CA ASP A 278 11.28 5.73 -9.52
C ASP A 278 9.79 5.43 -9.25
N TYR A 279 9.40 4.15 -9.29
CA TYR A 279 8.01 3.70 -9.23
C TYR A 279 7.67 2.85 -8.00
N PHE A 280 8.65 2.15 -7.43
CA PHE A 280 8.46 1.29 -6.26
C PHE A 280 8.90 2.00 -4.98
N ASP A 281 8.04 1.99 -3.96
CA ASP A 281 8.36 2.58 -2.67
C ASP A 281 9.05 1.57 -1.75
N GLN A 282 10.36 1.77 -1.59
CA GLN A 282 11.25 0.91 -0.81
C GLN A 282 11.21 1.21 0.70
N GLU A 283 10.78 2.42 1.06
CA GLU A 283 10.66 2.86 2.46
C GLU A 283 9.24 2.61 3.00
N GLY A 284 8.27 2.46 2.10
CA GLY A 284 6.87 2.17 2.42
C GLY A 284 6.13 3.36 3.04
N GLY A 285 6.51 4.60 2.71
CA GLY A 285 5.97 5.82 3.36
C GLY A 285 5.48 6.92 2.42
N SER A 286 5.78 6.85 1.11
CA SER A 286 5.49 7.94 0.17
C SER A 286 4.02 8.07 -0.20
N GLY A 287 3.27 6.96 -0.14
CA GLY A 287 1.88 6.87 -0.64
C GLY A 287 1.71 7.30 -2.11
N ALA A 288 2.82 7.52 -2.84
CA ALA A 288 2.83 8.06 -4.19
C ALA A 288 3.23 7.01 -5.25
N ARG A 289 3.93 5.98 -4.76
CA ARG A 289 4.43 4.82 -5.48
C ARG A 289 3.73 3.57 -4.94
N PHE A 290 3.92 2.45 -5.61
CA PHE A 290 3.36 1.18 -5.15
C PHE A 290 4.43 0.36 -4.39
N THR A 291 3.97 -0.52 -3.50
CA THR A 291 4.84 -1.41 -2.71
C THR A 291 4.17 -2.77 -2.57
N VAL A 292 4.97 -3.84 -2.68
CA VAL A 292 4.57 -5.16 -2.19
C VAL A 292 5.11 -5.29 -0.78
N ARG A 293 4.24 -5.61 0.17
CA ARG A 293 4.61 -5.81 1.57
C ARG A 293 4.57 -7.28 1.94
N PHE A 294 5.54 -7.67 2.74
CA PHE A 294 5.63 -8.95 3.39
C PHE A 294 5.61 -8.70 4.91
N THR A 295 4.60 -9.24 5.60
CA THR A 295 4.35 -9.01 7.03
C THR A 295 4.36 -7.52 7.46
N GLY A 296 3.89 -6.62 6.59
CA GLY A 296 3.85 -5.16 6.81
C GLY A 296 5.10 -4.41 6.33
N LEU A 297 6.17 -5.10 5.94
CA LEU A 297 7.43 -4.51 5.50
C LEU A 297 7.60 -4.58 3.98
N PRO A 298 8.20 -3.57 3.32
CA PRO A 298 8.58 -3.67 1.91
C PRO A 298 9.27 -5.00 1.58
N ALA A 299 8.84 -5.66 0.51
CA ALA A 299 9.27 -7.02 0.19
C ALA A 299 10.59 -7.08 -0.59
N ALA A 300 11.01 -5.97 -1.21
CA ALA A 300 12.18 -5.90 -2.08
C ALA A 300 12.78 -4.48 -2.22
N VAL A 301 14.00 -4.40 -2.75
CA VAL A 301 14.70 -3.14 -3.14
C VAL A 301 14.73 -2.97 -4.65
N ALA A 302 14.66 -1.72 -5.10
CA ALA A 302 14.51 -1.40 -6.52
C ALA A 302 15.84 -1.28 -7.29
N SER A 303 16.95 -1.11 -6.59
CA SER A 303 18.31 -1.10 -7.16
C SER A 303 19.31 -1.75 -6.20
N ALA A 304 20.30 -2.44 -6.76
CA ALA A 304 21.49 -2.88 -6.05
C ALA A 304 22.45 -1.70 -5.89
N THR A 305 22.11 -0.71 -5.07
CA THR A 305 23.07 0.33 -4.67
C THR A 305 24.13 -0.31 -3.78
N LYS A 306 25.24 -0.72 -4.40
CA LYS A 306 26.43 -1.17 -3.69
C LYS A 306 27.07 0.05 -3.05
N GLU A 307 27.11 0.10 -1.73
CA GLU A 307 27.95 1.08 -1.06
C GLU A 307 29.42 0.73 -1.31
N ALA A 308 30.21 1.68 -1.80
CA ALA A 308 31.62 1.45 -2.06
C ALA A 308 32.36 1.26 -0.73
N ARG A 309 32.63 0.01 -0.36
CA ARG A 309 33.41 -0.33 0.84
C ARG A 309 34.89 -0.52 0.47
N ALA A 310 35.77 -0.20 1.42
CA ALA A 310 37.17 -0.55 1.30
C ALA A 310 37.36 -2.06 1.45
N SER A 311 38.08 -2.68 0.51
CA SER A 311 38.38 -4.11 0.53
C SER A 311 39.24 -4.48 1.74
N ILE A 312 38.85 -5.50 2.48
CA ILE A 312 39.58 -6.10 3.59
C ILE A 312 40.51 -7.20 3.03
N ARG A 313 41.67 -7.36 3.68
CA ARG A 313 42.69 -8.36 3.30
C ARG A 313 42.71 -9.59 4.22
N LEU A 314 41.77 -9.72 5.15
CA LEU A 314 41.64 -10.94 5.96
C LEU A 314 41.09 -12.08 5.09
N PRO A 315 41.64 -13.30 5.16
CA PRO A 315 41.11 -14.43 4.41
C PRO A 315 39.69 -14.80 4.87
N ALA A 316 38.86 -15.29 3.96
CA ALA A 316 37.55 -15.83 4.33
C ALA A 316 37.70 -16.96 5.36
N GLU A 317 36.73 -17.05 6.27
CA GLU A 317 36.77 -18.07 7.31
C GLU A 317 36.69 -19.47 6.72
N ARG A 318 37.42 -20.40 7.33
CA ARG A 318 37.40 -21.82 6.93
C ARG A 318 36.00 -22.42 6.98
N ALA A 319 35.13 -21.92 7.87
CA ALA A 319 33.74 -22.32 7.96
C ALA A 319 32.98 -22.20 6.63
N LEU A 320 33.38 -21.30 5.73
CA LEU A 320 32.77 -21.10 4.40
C LEU A 320 32.98 -22.27 3.42
N ALA A 321 33.94 -23.17 3.68
CA ALA A 321 34.22 -24.35 2.83
C ALA A 321 34.45 -25.64 3.64
N ALA A 322 34.02 -25.66 4.91
CA ALA A 322 34.22 -26.79 5.82
C ALA A 322 33.48 -28.07 5.38
N ASP A 323 32.32 -27.90 4.72
CA ASP A 323 31.50 -28.97 4.15
C ASP A 323 31.04 -28.56 2.73
N LEU A 324 30.05 -29.24 2.17
CA LEU A 324 29.38 -28.85 0.93
C LEU A 324 28.83 -27.42 1.02
N CYS A 325 28.96 -26.68 -0.09
CA CYS A 325 28.47 -25.31 -0.21
C CYS A 325 27.42 -25.21 -1.30
N ASP A 326 26.36 -24.46 -1.00
CA ASP A 326 25.43 -23.96 -2.00
C ASP A 326 26.04 -22.71 -2.64
N VAL A 327 26.00 -22.63 -3.96
CA VAL A 327 26.49 -21.47 -4.72
C VAL A 327 25.35 -20.92 -5.55
N LEU A 328 24.80 -19.79 -5.13
CA LEU A 328 23.64 -19.16 -5.77
C LEU A 328 24.10 -17.99 -6.63
N LEU A 329 23.61 -17.91 -7.87
CA LEU A 329 23.82 -16.74 -8.73
C LEU A 329 22.82 -15.64 -8.36
N LEU A 330 23.27 -14.54 -7.77
CA LEU A 330 22.41 -13.41 -7.40
C LEU A 330 22.17 -12.48 -8.60
N SER A 331 23.22 -12.16 -9.36
CA SER A 331 23.11 -11.35 -10.58
C SER A 331 24.26 -11.65 -11.53
N HIS A 332 24.03 -11.49 -12.83
CA HIS A 332 25.07 -11.55 -13.85
C HIS A 332 24.72 -10.67 -15.04
N VAL A 333 25.76 -10.30 -15.79
CA VAL A 333 25.56 -9.61 -17.07
C VAL A 333 25.47 -10.68 -18.16
N ALA A 334 24.28 -10.87 -18.74
CA ALA A 334 24.11 -11.82 -19.84
C ALA A 334 24.77 -11.32 -21.15
N GLU A 335 24.81 -10.01 -21.34
CA GLU A 335 25.43 -9.38 -22.51
C GLU A 335 26.94 -9.66 -22.53
N ARG A 336 27.45 -10.12 -23.68
CA ARG A 336 28.89 -10.39 -23.92
C ARG A 336 29.47 -11.64 -23.25
N LEU A 337 28.67 -12.48 -22.57
CA LEU A 337 29.11 -13.81 -22.15
C LEU A 337 29.34 -14.69 -23.39
N SER A 338 30.60 -15.04 -23.69
CA SER A 338 30.94 -15.73 -24.94
C SER A 338 30.78 -17.26 -24.86
N SER A 339 30.87 -17.83 -23.66
CA SER A 339 30.69 -19.27 -23.35
C SER A 339 30.19 -19.37 -21.91
N PRO A 340 29.39 -20.39 -21.54
CA PRO A 340 29.10 -20.63 -20.14
C PRO A 340 30.38 -20.82 -19.32
N VAL A 341 30.37 -20.29 -18.09
CA VAL A 341 31.51 -20.32 -17.15
C VAL A 341 31.06 -20.99 -15.87
N ARG A 342 31.83 -21.99 -15.43
CA ARG A 342 31.66 -22.66 -14.15
C ARG A 342 32.51 -21.96 -13.09
N VAL A 343 31.87 -21.59 -11.97
CA VAL A 343 32.51 -20.97 -10.82
C VAL A 343 32.41 -21.92 -9.64
N GLY A 344 33.52 -22.56 -9.28
CA GLY A 344 33.61 -23.54 -8.19
C GLY A 344 34.20 -22.94 -6.91
N VAL A 345 33.57 -23.21 -5.77
CA VAL A 345 34.10 -22.93 -4.42
C VAL A 345 34.99 -24.08 -3.99
N MET A 346 36.25 -23.77 -3.72
CA MET A 346 37.30 -24.74 -3.46
C MET A 346 37.86 -24.59 -2.04
N ALA A 347 37.95 -25.70 -1.31
CA ALA A 347 38.78 -25.79 -0.12
C ALA A 347 40.19 -26.20 -0.55
N VAL A 348 41.12 -25.24 -0.56
CA VAL A 348 42.48 -25.42 -1.08
C VAL A 348 43.46 -25.62 0.06
N PRO A 349 44.13 -26.78 0.18
CA PRO A 349 45.05 -27.05 1.27
C PRO A 349 46.23 -26.07 1.24
N LEU A 350 46.60 -25.57 2.42
CA LEU A 350 47.79 -24.76 2.60
C LEU A 350 49.01 -25.66 2.84
N THR A 351 50.09 -25.35 2.13
CA THR A 351 51.36 -26.09 2.14
C THR A 351 52.52 -25.14 2.41
N GLY A 352 53.74 -25.68 2.53
CA GLY A 352 54.95 -24.93 2.91
C GLY A 352 55.27 -25.04 4.41
N ALA A 353 56.45 -24.56 4.80
CA ALA A 353 56.97 -24.67 6.18
C ALA A 353 56.05 -24.02 7.23
N ASP A 354 55.36 -22.94 6.85
CA ASP A 354 54.42 -22.21 7.71
C ASP A 354 52.95 -22.50 7.37
N ALA A 355 52.66 -23.48 6.51
CA ALA A 355 51.32 -23.82 6.02
C ALA A 355 50.50 -22.58 5.55
N ASN A 356 51.10 -21.76 4.70
CA ASN A 356 50.58 -20.45 4.26
C ASN A 356 50.48 -20.28 2.73
N VAL A 357 50.91 -21.27 1.94
CA VAL A 357 50.85 -21.23 0.45
C VAL A 357 49.78 -22.20 -0.05
N PRO A 358 48.73 -21.74 -0.76
CA PRO A 358 47.72 -22.66 -1.28
C PRO A 358 48.24 -23.54 -2.41
N ASN A 359 47.89 -24.82 -2.35
CA ASN A 359 48.17 -25.79 -3.40
C ASN A 359 46.89 -26.12 -4.18
N THR A 360 46.67 -25.44 -5.30
CA THR A 360 45.45 -25.57 -6.14
C THR A 360 45.25 -26.99 -6.69
N ALA A 361 46.33 -27.76 -6.89
CA ALA A 361 46.24 -29.16 -7.34
C ALA A 361 45.58 -30.10 -6.30
N GLY A 362 45.60 -29.73 -5.02
CA GLY A 362 44.93 -30.47 -3.93
C GLY A 362 43.55 -29.91 -3.58
N GLY A 363 43.02 -28.96 -4.34
CA GLY A 363 41.76 -28.29 -4.04
C GLY A 363 40.55 -29.23 -4.11
N MET A 364 39.74 -29.24 -3.06
CA MET A 364 38.48 -29.99 -3.02
C MET A 364 37.30 -29.09 -3.39
N LEU A 365 36.53 -29.47 -4.41
CA LEU A 365 35.31 -28.75 -4.80
C LEU A 365 34.23 -28.93 -3.73
N ARG A 366 33.66 -27.82 -3.26
CA ARG A 366 32.57 -27.80 -2.25
C ARG A 366 31.21 -27.49 -2.84
N GLY A 367 31.17 -26.65 -3.87
CA GLY A 367 29.98 -26.31 -4.63
C GLY A 367 30.37 -25.55 -5.89
N GLU A 368 29.52 -25.55 -6.91
CA GLU A 368 29.78 -24.90 -8.18
C GLU A 368 28.50 -24.27 -8.73
N VAL A 369 28.63 -23.13 -9.41
CA VAL A 369 27.56 -22.58 -10.25
C VAL A 369 28.02 -22.46 -11.69
N ARG A 370 27.25 -23.03 -12.62
CA ARG A 370 27.43 -22.88 -14.06
C ARG A 370 26.61 -21.70 -14.54
N ILE A 371 27.27 -20.61 -14.91
CA ILE A 371 26.66 -19.36 -15.35
C ILE A 371 26.58 -19.35 -16.88
N GLU A 372 25.38 -19.13 -17.42
CA GLU A 372 25.09 -19.01 -18.85
C GLU A 372 24.23 -17.77 -19.14
N ALA A 373 23.98 -17.47 -20.41
CA ALA A 373 23.25 -16.25 -20.79
C ALA A 373 21.85 -16.16 -20.15
N ARG A 374 21.21 -17.30 -19.88
CA ARG A 374 19.84 -17.37 -19.33
C ARG A 374 19.77 -17.48 -17.81
N GLY A 375 20.89 -17.60 -17.09
CA GLY A 375 20.90 -17.77 -15.63
C GLY A 375 22.07 -18.63 -15.14
N GLY A 376 21.94 -19.17 -13.93
CA GLY A 376 22.95 -20.04 -13.31
C GLY A 376 22.34 -21.34 -12.82
N THR A 377 23.02 -22.47 -13.04
CA THR A 377 22.67 -23.77 -12.47
C THR A 377 23.71 -24.18 -11.43
N SER A 378 23.28 -24.37 -10.18
CA SER A 378 24.15 -24.77 -9.07
C SER A 378 24.27 -26.30 -8.96
N SER A 379 25.45 -26.80 -8.58
CA SER A 379 25.70 -28.19 -8.26
C SER A 379 26.57 -28.33 -7.01
N LEU A 380 26.36 -29.39 -6.23
CA LEU A 380 27.16 -29.68 -5.04
C LEU A 380 28.51 -30.30 -5.42
N GLY A 381 29.53 -30.06 -4.59
CA GLY A 381 30.85 -30.64 -4.74
C GLY A 381 30.99 -32.04 -4.11
N VAL A 382 32.18 -32.35 -3.61
CA VAL A 382 32.51 -33.63 -2.97
C VAL A 382 32.30 -33.54 -1.46
N ALA A 383 31.45 -34.41 -0.92
CA ALA A 383 31.13 -34.48 0.51
C ALA A 383 32.31 -35.06 1.33
N GLY A 384 32.44 -34.62 2.58
CA GLY A 384 33.44 -35.13 3.54
C GLY A 384 34.32 -34.00 4.11
N PRO A 385 34.90 -34.17 5.31
CA PRO A 385 35.65 -33.12 6.01
C PRO A 385 36.91 -32.70 5.24
N VAL A 386 37.25 -31.40 5.22
CA VAL A 386 38.58 -30.96 4.74
C VAL A 386 39.59 -31.20 5.87
N ALA A 387 40.64 -31.97 5.60
CA ALA A 387 41.75 -32.13 6.54
C ALA A 387 42.79 -31.00 6.37
N GLY A 388 43.28 -30.44 7.48
CA GLY A 388 44.38 -29.47 7.51
C GLY A 388 43.95 -27.99 7.44
N PRO A 389 44.91 -27.05 7.56
CA PRO A 389 44.66 -25.64 7.26
C PRO A 389 44.45 -25.48 5.75
N TYR A 390 43.31 -24.90 5.36
CA TYR A 390 43.00 -24.58 3.97
C TYR A 390 42.60 -23.12 3.82
N ALA A 391 42.69 -22.60 2.60
CA ALA A 391 42.12 -21.34 2.17
C ALA A 391 40.87 -21.60 1.33
N VAL A 392 39.91 -20.67 1.39
CA VAL A 392 38.75 -20.68 0.50
C VAL A 392 39.11 -19.91 -0.75
N MET A 393 39.00 -20.56 -1.91
CA MET A 393 39.31 -19.98 -3.22
C MET A 393 38.20 -20.27 -4.21
N LEU A 394 38.08 -19.45 -5.25
CA LEU A 394 37.19 -19.67 -6.38
C LEU A 394 37.97 -20.12 -7.62
N ARG A 395 37.41 -21.07 -8.36
CA ARG A 395 37.94 -21.56 -9.63
C ARG A 395 36.95 -21.27 -10.75
N LEU A 396 37.39 -20.52 -11.76
CA LEU A 396 36.60 -20.21 -12.96
C LEU A 396 37.09 -21.05 -14.14
N VAL A 397 36.17 -21.73 -14.82
CA VAL A 397 36.45 -22.56 -16.01
C VAL A 397 35.42 -22.28 -17.10
N ALA A 398 35.86 -21.89 -18.30
CA ALA A 398 34.99 -21.73 -19.45
C ALA A 398 34.76 -23.11 -20.12
N ASP A 399 33.50 -23.45 -20.43
CA ASP A 399 33.19 -24.76 -21.03
C ASP A 399 33.81 -24.94 -22.43
N GLY A 400 33.93 -23.85 -23.20
CA GLY A 400 34.63 -23.84 -24.49
C GLY A 400 36.16 -23.79 -24.40
N GLY A 401 36.75 -23.93 -23.21
CA GLY A 401 38.20 -23.85 -22.97
C GLY A 401 38.76 -22.41 -22.89
N ALA A 402 38.12 -21.45 -23.57
CA ALA A 402 38.40 -20.02 -23.41
C ALA A 402 37.12 -19.18 -23.64
N GLY A 403 36.98 -18.08 -22.91
CA GLY A 403 35.86 -17.16 -23.08
C GLY A 403 35.96 -15.89 -22.24
N TYR A 404 35.22 -14.85 -22.63
CA TYR A 404 35.05 -13.64 -21.85
C TYR A 404 33.91 -13.82 -20.86
N PHE A 405 34.22 -13.61 -19.58
CA PHE A 405 33.27 -13.60 -18.48
C PHE A 405 32.98 -12.14 -18.10
N PRO A 406 31.74 -11.64 -18.27
CA PRO A 406 31.41 -10.23 -18.05
C PRO A 406 31.26 -9.85 -16.56
N GLY A 407 31.44 -10.80 -15.64
CA GLY A 407 31.27 -10.61 -14.20
C GLY A 407 29.91 -11.13 -13.70
N ALA A 408 29.86 -11.44 -12.40
CA ALA A 408 28.65 -11.86 -11.72
C ALA A 408 28.75 -11.64 -10.21
N VAL A 409 27.63 -11.69 -9.50
CA VAL A 409 27.57 -11.74 -8.05
C VAL A 409 27.03 -13.10 -7.65
N ILE A 410 27.76 -13.80 -6.77
CA ILE A 410 27.36 -15.10 -6.25
C ILE A 410 27.24 -15.05 -4.73
N GLU A 411 26.33 -15.83 -4.15
CA GLU A 411 26.29 -16.15 -2.73
C GLU A 411 26.86 -17.55 -2.52
N VAL A 412 27.81 -17.68 -1.58
CA VAL A 412 28.41 -18.93 -1.17
C VAL A 412 27.96 -19.25 0.24
N ALA A 413 27.44 -20.45 0.45
CA ALA A 413 26.70 -20.77 1.65
C ALA A 413 27.02 -22.21 2.09
N CYS A 414 27.87 -22.38 3.11
CA CYS A 414 28.29 -23.70 3.62
C CYS A 414 27.17 -24.41 4.39
N ARG A 415 27.14 -25.74 4.35
CA ARG A 415 26.15 -26.58 5.05
C ARG A 415 26.63 -27.08 6.42
N ALA A 416 27.86 -26.77 6.83
CA ALA A 416 28.39 -27.14 8.14
C ALA A 416 27.59 -26.45 9.27
N PRO A 417 27.37 -27.09 10.44
CA PRO A 417 26.68 -26.47 11.57
C PRO A 417 27.31 -25.15 12.04
N SER A 418 28.65 -25.07 12.02
CA SER A 418 29.39 -23.86 12.38
C SER A 418 29.18 -22.69 11.42
N ALA A 419 28.60 -22.92 10.24
CA ALA A 419 28.36 -21.89 9.24
C ALA A 419 27.36 -20.81 9.72
N SER A 420 26.52 -21.15 10.68
CA SER A 420 25.49 -20.27 11.25
C SER A 420 25.97 -19.44 12.44
N MET A 421 27.24 -19.58 12.84
CA MET A 421 27.83 -18.78 13.92
C MET A 421 28.19 -17.38 13.44
N PRO A 422 28.23 -16.36 14.33
CA PRO A 422 28.82 -15.08 13.99
C PRO A 422 30.31 -15.23 13.61
N PRO A 423 30.82 -14.46 12.64
CA PRO A 423 32.23 -14.46 12.29
C PRO A 423 33.10 -13.99 13.45
N ALA A 424 34.37 -14.39 13.44
CA ALA A 424 35.37 -13.99 14.42
C ALA A 424 35.69 -12.48 14.35
N ASP A 425 35.51 -11.85 13.19
CA ASP A 425 35.65 -10.40 13.06
C ASP A 425 34.43 -9.69 13.68
N PRO A 426 34.62 -8.87 14.74
CA PRO A 426 33.52 -8.21 15.43
C PRO A 426 32.78 -7.19 14.55
N ARG A 427 33.41 -6.63 13.51
CA ARG A 427 32.76 -5.69 12.59
C ARG A 427 31.72 -6.42 11.75
N LEU A 428 32.08 -7.58 11.19
CA LEU A 428 31.18 -8.42 10.41
C LEU A 428 30.07 -9.02 11.30
N ALA A 429 30.40 -9.41 12.54
CA ALA A 429 29.42 -9.91 13.50
C ALA A 429 28.38 -8.85 13.90
N THR A 430 28.79 -7.60 14.11
CA THR A 430 27.88 -6.47 14.43
C THR A 430 26.95 -6.14 13.25
N MET A 431 27.35 -6.47 12.03
CA MET A 431 26.52 -6.34 10.83
C MET A 431 25.60 -7.56 10.60
N GLY A 432 25.76 -8.64 11.39
CA GLY A 432 24.95 -9.85 11.32
C GLY A 432 25.40 -10.89 10.27
N PHE A 433 26.62 -10.79 9.74
CA PHE A 433 27.17 -11.83 8.85
C PHE A 433 27.27 -13.16 9.58
N LEU A 434 27.24 -14.26 8.82
CA LEU A 434 27.47 -15.62 9.32
C LEU A 434 28.84 -16.13 8.85
N ALA A 435 29.52 -16.90 9.69
CA ALA A 435 30.87 -17.41 9.48
C ALA A 435 31.02 -18.27 8.21
N GLY A 436 30.00 -19.07 7.87
CA GLY A 436 30.05 -20.00 6.73
C GLY A 436 29.29 -19.51 5.51
N ALA A 437 29.11 -18.20 5.37
CA ALA A 437 28.33 -17.63 4.31
C ALA A 437 28.93 -16.31 3.83
N LEU A 438 29.04 -16.13 2.51
CA LEU A 438 29.61 -14.92 1.96
C LEU A 438 29.06 -14.59 0.56
N THR A 439 28.73 -13.32 0.34
CA THR A 439 28.42 -12.83 -1.00
C THR A 439 29.72 -12.34 -1.65
N VAL A 440 29.94 -12.69 -2.92
CA VAL A 440 31.19 -12.45 -3.64
C VAL A 440 30.91 -11.80 -4.99
N GLU A 441 31.60 -10.70 -5.29
CA GLU A 441 31.55 -10.04 -6.60
C GLU A 441 32.72 -10.50 -7.48
N LEU A 442 32.40 -11.05 -8.65
CA LEU A 442 33.38 -11.56 -9.60
C LEU A 442 33.67 -10.49 -10.66
N PRO A 443 34.95 -10.19 -10.94
CA PRO A 443 35.32 -9.18 -11.94
C PRO A 443 35.04 -9.68 -13.35
N ALA A 444 34.78 -8.73 -14.26
CA ALA A 444 34.79 -9.01 -15.69
C ALA A 444 36.21 -9.39 -16.13
N THR A 445 36.37 -10.55 -16.78
CA THR A 445 37.69 -11.11 -17.06
C THR A 445 37.68 -12.15 -18.17
N TRP A 446 38.84 -12.36 -18.79
CA TRP A 446 39.04 -13.50 -19.69
C TRP A 446 39.38 -14.76 -18.89
N VAL A 447 38.69 -15.86 -19.20
CA VAL A 447 38.94 -17.17 -18.61
C VAL A 447 39.53 -18.04 -19.71
N VAL A 448 40.78 -18.48 -19.53
CA VAL A 448 41.50 -19.39 -20.44
C VAL A 448 42.02 -20.54 -19.58
N GLY A 449 41.57 -21.78 -19.83
CA GLY A 449 41.85 -22.89 -18.92
C GLY A 449 41.15 -22.73 -17.57
N GLU A 450 41.92 -22.77 -16.47
CA GLU A 450 41.43 -22.49 -15.11
C GLU A 450 41.97 -21.15 -14.61
N ARG A 451 41.11 -20.31 -14.02
CA ARG A 451 41.52 -19.09 -13.33
C ARG A 451 41.14 -19.16 -11.85
N TRP A 452 42.06 -18.78 -10.97
CA TRP A 452 41.92 -18.93 -9.52
C TRP A 452 41.84 -17.57 -8.82
N LEU A 453 40.92 -17.42 -7.88
CA LEU A 453 40.73 -16.20 -7.09
C LEU A 453 40.73 -16.53 -5.59
N PHE A 454 41.45 -15.75 -4.79
CA PHE A 454 41.33 -15.78 -3.33
C PHE A 454 40.08 -15.04 -2.87
N VAL A 455 39.45 -15.52 -1.79
CA VAL A 455 38.29 -14.88 -1.18
C VAL A 455 38.68 -14.30 0.19
N ALA A 456 38.40 -13.02 0.41
CA ALA A 456 38.57 -12.36 1.69
C ALA A 456 37.31 -12.42 2.57
N ALA A 457 37.44 -12.09 3.86
CA ALA A 457 36.36 -12.17 4.85
C ALA A 457 35.17 -11.25 4.55
N ASP A 458 35.34 -10.24 3.72
CA ASP A 458 34.30 -9.29 3.29
C ASP A 458 33.74 -9.60 1.89
N GLY A 459 34.13 -10.72 1.28
CA GLY A 459 33.71 -11.11 -0.06
C GLY A 459 34.54 -10.51 -1.19
N SER A 460 35.58 -9.71 -0.88
CA SER A 460 36.52 -9.24 -1.90
C SER A 460 37.25 -10.42 -2.53
N VAL A 461 37.50 -10.36 -3.84
CA VAL A 461 38.32 -11.37 -4.52
C VAL A 461 39.61 -10.78 -5.06
N TYR A 462 40.68 -11.55 -4.93
CA TYR A 462 42.02 -11.20 -5.40
C TYR A 462 42.53 -12.28 -6.35
N ASP A 463 43.11 -11.89 -7.48
CA ASP A 463 43.67 -12.84 -8.46
C ASP A 463 44.81 -13.66 -7.84
N ALA A 464 44.77 -14.99 -7.96
CA ALA A 464 45.72 -15.90 -7.31
C ALA A 464 47.06 -16.05 -8.07
N ASP A 465 47.12 -15.63 -9.34
CA ASP A 465 48.32 -15.79 -10.20
C ASP A 465 48.82 -14.47 -10.83
N PRO A 466 49.14 -13.43 -10.03
CA PRO A 466 49.75 -12.21 -10.52
C PRO A 466 51.22 -12.42 -10.88
N ALA A 467 51.71 -11.73 -11.93
CA ALA A 467 53.08 -11.90 -12.42
C ALA A 467 54.15 -11.65 -11.33
N GLY A 468 54.81 -12.72 -10.87
CA GLY A 468 56.09 -12.65 -10.18
C GLY A 468 56.11 -12.82 -8.65
N THR A 469 54.98 -13.04 -7.94
CA THR A 469 55.02 -13.42 -6.51
C THR A 469 53.77 -14.20 -6.07
N PRO A 470 53.91 -15.40 -5.47
CA PRO A 470 52.76 -16.17 -4.98
C PRO A 470 52.11 -15.48 -3.77
N LEU A 471 50.79 -15.49 -3.72
CA LEU A 471 50.00 -15.00 -2.60
C LEU A 471 50.12 -15.94 -1.39
N THR A 472 50.46 -15.37 -0.22
CA THR A 472 50.60 -16.12 1.03
C THR A 472 49.59 -15.64 2.09
N VAL A 473 48.99 -16.57 2.83
CA VAL A 473 48.07 -16.29 3.95
C VAL A 473 48.88 -16.10 5.23
N THR A 474 48.85 -14.90 5.83
CA THR A 474 49.56 -14.60 7.09
C THR A 474 48.58 -14.36 8.24
N SER A 475 49.08 -14.27 9.47
CA SER A 475 48.27 -13.88 10.64
C SER A 475 47.72 -12.45 10.56
N GLU A 476 48.31 -11.58 9.75
CA GLU A 476 47.86 -10.20 9.50
C GLU A 476 46.95 -10.07 8.27
N GLY A 477 46.72 -11.17 7.53
CA GLY A 477 45.91 -11.22 6.31
C GLY A 477 46.65 -11.73 5.08
N LEU A 478 46.07 -11.49 3.90
CA LEU A 478 46.58 -11.84 2.58
C LEU A 478 47.73 -10.89 2.20
N ARG A 479 48.91 -11.45 1.93
CA ARG A 479 50.05 -10.69 1.39
C ARG A 479 49.91 -10.56 -0.12
N LEU A 480 49.35 -9.44 -0.57
CA LEU A 480 49.10 -9.15 -2.00
C LEU A 480 50.35 -8.54 -2.70
N PRO A 481 50.65 -8.90 -3.95
CA PRO A 481 51.57 -8.15 -4.80
C PRO A 481 50.99 -6.80 -5.22
N GLY A 482 51.84 -5.89 -5.69
CA GLY A 482 51.49 -4.49 -5.97
C GLY A 482 50.41 -4.26 -7.04
N GLU A 483 50.15 -5.23 -7.92
CA GLU A 483 49.19 -5.14 -9.04
C GLU A 483 48.08 -6.22 -8.99
N ALA A 484 47.80 -6.81 -7.82
CA ALA A 484 46.75 -7.82 -7.72
C ALA A 484 45.38 -7.24 -8.12
N LEU A 485 44.76 -7.80 -9.16
CA LEU A 485 43.40 -7.45 -9.57
C LEU A 485 42.46 -7.78 -8.40
N SER A 486 41.84 -6.73 -7.83
CA SER A 486 40.79 -6.88 -6.83
C SER A 486 39.44 -6.53 -7.45
N ALA A 487 38.45 -7.41 -7.30
CA ALA A 487 37.06 -6.96 -7.34
C ALA A 487 36.65 -6.61 -5.92
N GLY A 488 35.83 -5.55 -5.78
CA GLY A 488 35.47 -4.97 -4.49
C GLY A 488 34.91 -6.00 -3.50
N PRO A 489 34.74 -5.62 -2.22
CA PRO A 489 34.01 -6.45 -1.28
C PRO A 489 32.71 -6.88 -1.94
N GLY A 490 32.46 -8.19 -1.93
CA GLY A 490 31.20 -8.72 -2.42
C GLY A 490 30.07 -7.97 -1.72
N PRO A 491 28.91 -7.80 -2.38
CA PRO A 491 27.87 -6.92 -1.88
C PRO A 491 27.37 -7.42 -0.53
N ALA A 492 28.00 -6.89 0.50
CA ALA A 492 27.51 -6.92 1.84
C ALA A 492 26.45 -5.83 1.82
N TRP A 493 25.19 -6.24 1.83
CA TRP A 493 24.09 -5.31 1.99
C TRP A 493 24.27 -4.59 3.34
N PRO A 494 24.19 -3.24 3.37
CA PRO A 494 23.30 -2.55 4.27
C PRO A 494 22.56 -1.54 3.38
N PRO A 495 21.43 -1.90 2.80
CA PRO A 495 20.91 -1.20 1.63
C PRO A 495 20.25 0.15 1.96
N LEU A 496 20.44 0.70 3.16
CA LEU A 496 19.95 2.02 3.54
C LEU A 496 21.06 2.71 4.33
N PRO A 497 21.30 4.02 4.10
CA PRO A 497 22.30 4.77 4.86
C PRO A 497 22.05 4.54 6.35
N LEU A 498 23.13 4.41 7.13
CA LEU A 498 23.02 4.43 8.58
C LEU A 498 22.16 5.63 8.94
N THR A 499 20.95 5.35 9.43
CA THR A 499 20.11 6.35 10.03
C THR A 499 20.94 6.98 11.15
N SER A 500 20.87 8.31 11.26
CA SER A 500 21.49 9.07 12.35
C SER A 500 21.27 8.38 13.70
N GLU A 501 22.13 8.67 14.70
CA GLU A 501 22.12 8.05 16.03
C GLU A 501 20.76 7.43 16.41
N PRO A 502 20.71 6.11 16.67
CA PRO A 502 19.45 5.39 16.78
C PRO A 502 18.51 6.09 17.78
N GLU A 503 17.45 6.74 17.27
CA GLU A 503 16.52 7.45 18.13
C GLU A 503 15.68 6.45 18.93
N PRO A 504 15.43 6.71 20.22
CA PRO A 504 14.43 5.97 20.96
C PRO A 504 13.04 6.20 20.35
N TRP A 505 12.15 5.24 20.56
CA TRP A 505 10.78 5.35 20.10
C TRP A 505 10.06 6.49 20.83
N ARG A 506 9.44 7.39 20.07
CA ARG A 506 8.57 8.43 20.63
C ARG A 506 7.14 7.96 20.85
N SER A 507 6.78 6.74 20.47
CA SER A 507 5.48 6.15 20.81
C SER A 507 5.61 4.68 20.51
N ILE A 508 5.50 3.83 21.54
CA ILE A 508 5.78 2.42 21.35
C ILE A 508 4.51 1.71 20.89
N PRO A 509 4.61 1.01 19.76
CA PRO A 509 3.50 0.24 19.27
C PRO A 509 3.08 -0.86 20.23
N SER A 510 1.81 -0.85 20.62
CA SER A 510 1.20 -2.02 21.24
C SER A 510 0.85 -3.00 20.12
N ALA A 511 1.55 -4.14 20.01
CA ALA A 511 1.26 -5.13 18.98
C ALA A 511 -0.11 -5.78 19.28
N THR A 512 -1.18 -5.30 18.62
CA THR A 512 -2.54 -5.64 19.02
C THR A 512 -3.30 -6.62 18.11
N ALA A 513 -2.71 -7.16 17.04
CA ALA A 513 -3.24 -8.40 16.41
C ALA A 513 -2.41 -9.09 15.31
N ARG A 514 -1.50 -8.42 14.58
CA ARG A 514 -0.55 -9.13 13.68
C ARG A 514 0.54 -9.87 14.45
N GLY A 515 0.91 -9.32 15.60
CA GLY A 515 2.02 -9.81 16.43
C GLY A 515 3.37 -9.65 15.74
N PRO A 516 4.48 -9.75 16.49
CA PRO A 516 5.79 -9.86 15.89
C PRO A 516 5.94 -11.19 15.17
N VAL A 517 6.75 -11.23 14.12
CA VAL A 517 7.04 -12.46 13.36
C VAL A 517 8.53 -12.50 13.06
N VAL A 518 9.15 -13.65 13.29
CA VAL A 518 10.53 -13.87 12.85
C VAL A 518 10.52 -14.04 11.33
N VAL A 519 11.08 -13.07 10.62
CA VAL A 519 11.06 -13.02 9.15
C VAL A 519 12.23 -13.82 8.57
N HIS A 520 13.36 -13.80 9.24
CA HIS A 520 14.56 -14.59 8.92
C HIS A 520 15.28 -14.95 10.22
N GLY A 521 15.81 -16.17 10.31
CA GLY A 521 16.59 -16.62 11.46
C GLY A 521 17.07 -18.07 11.33
N PRO A 522 18.31 -18.39 11.72
CA PRO A 522 18.81 -19.77 11.73
C PRO A 522 18.24 -20.57 12.92
N ARG A 523 18.49 -21.89 12.89
CA ARG A 523 18.17 -22.75 14.04
C ARG A 523 18.94 -22.32 15.28
N ALA A 524 18.31 -22.42 16.44
CA ALA A 524 18.98 -22.27 17.72
C ALA A 524 20.10 -23.31 17.86
N LEU A 525 21.24 -22.86 18.39
CA LEU A 525 22.46 -23.64 18.54
C LEU A 525 22.81 -23.80 20.02
N ASP A 526 23.57 -24.84 20.36
CA ASP A 526 24.29 -24.90 21.63
C ASP A 526 25.67 -24.20 21.54
N VAL A 527 26.41 -24.16 22.64
CA VAL A 527 27.75 -23.54 22.70
C VAL A 527 28.77 -24.20 21.78
N THR A 528 28.54 -25.43 21.36
CA THR A 528 29.42 -26.15 20.43
C THR A 528 29.10 -25.83 18.97
N GLY A 529 28.04 -25.06 18.71
CA GLY A 529 27.53 -24.75 17.37
C GLY A 529 26.69 -25.87 16.78
N ALA A 530 26.34 -26.89 17.57
CA ALA A 530 25.44 -27.95 17.13
C ALA A 530 23.98 -27.47 17.20
N PRO A 531 23.14 -27.80 16.20
CA PRO A 531 21.73 -27.46 16.25
C PRO A 531 21.06 -28.18 17.40
N VAL A 532 20.17 -27.48 18.11
CA VAL A 532 19.33 -28.09 19.15
C VAL A 532 18.47 -29.18 18.50
N VAL A 533 18.46 -30.41 19.03
CA VAL A 533 17.76 -31.56 18.42
C VAL A 533 16.43 -31.85 19.13
N ALA A 534 15.40 -32.23 18.35
CA ALA A 534 14.01 -32.46 18.77
C ALA A 534 13.77 -33.58 19.81
N GLY A 535 14.81 -34.22 20.36
CA GLY A 535 14.70 -35.22 21.43
C GLY A 535 14.68 -34.62 22.85
N ASN A 536 15.17 -33.39 23.01
CA ASN A 536 15.07 -32.58 24.24
C ASN A 536 14.32 -31.32 23.85
N ALA A 537 13.00 -31.27 24.04
CA ALA A 537 12.20 -30.11 23.66
C ALA A 537 12.62 -28.87 24.48
N VAL A 538 13.61 -28.12 23.98
CA VAL A 538 14.03 -26.84 24.56
C VAL A 538 12.90 -25.85 24.30
N ALA A 539 12.25 -25.39 25.36
CA ALA A 539 11.33 -24.28 25.28
C ALA A 539 12.14 -23.00 25.06
N LEU A 540 11.89 -22.30 23.95
CA LEU A 540 12.50 -21.01 23.65
C LEU A 540 11.41 -19.95 23.52
N ARG A 541 11.69 -18.75 24.04
CA ARG A 541 10.79 -17.60 23.93
C ARG A 541 11.55 -16.31 23.66
N LEU A 542 11.04 -15.47 22.77
CA LEU A 542 11.48 -14.07 22.65
C LEU A 542 10.46 -13.19 23.37
N ALA A 543 10.85 -12.63 24.52
CA ALA A 543 9.98 -11.82 25.37
C ALA A 543 10.16 -10.32 25.08
N PHE A 544 9.05 -9.60 24.99
CA PHE A 544 8.97 -8.16 24.77
C PHE A 544 8.43 -7.48 26.02
N ALA A 545 9.09 -6.40 26.43
CA ALA A 545 8.69 -5.59 27.56
C ALA A 545 8.79 -4.10 27.25
N LEU A 546 7.91 -3.33 27.86
CA LEU A 546 7.92 -1.89 27.82
C LEU A 546 8.59 -1.36 29.08
N ARG A 547 9.70 -0.64 28.94
CA ARG A 547 10.33 0.07 30.06
C ARG A 547 9.83 1.50 30.08
N ILE A 548 9.14 1.88 31.16
CA ILE A 548 8.71 3.26 31.41
C ILE A 548 9.41 3.73 32.69
N LYS A 549 10.22 4.78 32.58
CA LYS A 549 11.04 5.29 33.70
C LYS A 549 11.93 4.20 34.29
N SER A 550 11.59 3.69 35.47
CA SER A 550 12.32 2.63 36.18
C SER A 550 11.56 1.31 36.28
N ARG A 551 10.37 1.20 35.67
CA ARG A 551 9.53 0.00 35.71
C ARG A 551 9.53 -0.70 34.36
N ILE A 552 9.53 -2.03 34.40
CA ILE A 552 9.51 -2.89 33.22
C ILE A 552 8.17 -3.62 33.21
N HIS A 553 7.43 -3.51 32.12
CA HIS A 553 6.12 -4.09 31.92
C HIS A 553 6.18 -5.10 30.76
N PRO A 554 6.41 -6.39 31.05
CA PRO A 554 6.31 -7.45 30.04
C PRO A 554 4.88 -7.51 29.51
N PHE A 555 4.73 -7.64 28.18
CA PHE A 555 3.40 -7.61 27.57
C PHE A 555 3.18 -8.65 26.47
N LEU A 556 4.25 -9.18 25.88
CA LEU A 556 4.16 -10.07 24.71
C LEU A 556 5.34 -11.03 24.64
N GLN A 557 5.13 -12.25 24.13
CA GLN A 557 6.21 -13.17 23.80
C GLN A 557 5.95 -13.90 22.49
N LEU A 558 7.01 -14.28 21.79
CA LEU A 558 7.00 -15.30 20.72
C LEU A 558 7.46 -16.63 21.30
N ALA A 559 6.60 -17.65 21.28
CA ALA A 559 6.93 -18.99 21.74
C ALA A 559 7.25 -19.90 20.54
N TRP A 560 8.38 -20.60 20.63
CA TRP A 560 8.82 -21.57 19.64
C TRP A 560 8.70 -23.00 20.17
N THR A 561 8.14 -23.89 19.36
CA THR A 561 8.15 -25.34 19.63
C THR A 561 9.19 -26.00 18.72
N GLY A 562 10.41 -26.17 19.24
CA GLY A 562 11.52 -26.79 18.50
C GLY A 562 12.67 -25.82 18.17
N PRO A 563 13.68 -26.28 17.42
CA PRO A 563 14.93 -25.55 17.24
C PRO A 563 14.90 -24.48 16.13
N ASP A 564 13.81 -24.40 15.36
CA ASP A 564 13.68 -23.46 14.25
C ASP A 564 12.83 -22.26 14.66
N ALA A 565 13.47 -21.10 14.84
CA ALA A 565 12.80 -19.87 15.22
C ALA A 565 11.87 -19.30 14.14
N THR A 566 11.94 -19.83 12.91
CA THR A 566 11.10 -19.44 11.76
C THR A 566 9.95 -20.43 11.48
N ALA A 567 9.92 -21.58 12.18
CA ALA A 567 8.79 -22.49 12.15
C ALA A 567 7.58 -21.87 12.88
N VAL A 568 6.38 -22.43 12.69
CA VAL A 568 5.10 -21.92 13.25
C VAL A 568 5.26 -21.38 14.68
N THR A 569 5.26 -20.05 14.81
CA THR A 569 5.43 -19.34 16.08
C THR A 569 4.08 -18.87 16.59
N ALA A 570 3.75 -19.17 17.84
CA ALA A 570 2.58 -18.60 18.50
C ALA A 570 3.04 -17.40 19.34
N TRP A 571 2.50 -16.22 19.08
CA TRP A 571 2.64 -15.10 20.00
C TRP A 571 1.56 -15.15 21.07
N LYS A 572 1.90 -14.71 22.28
CA LYS A 572 0.99 -14.67 23.44
C LYS A 572 1.19 -13.39 24.22
N ALA A 573 0.10 -12.82 24.73
CA ALA A 573 0.13 -11.64 25.60
C ALA A 573 0.31 -12.04 27.07
N PHE A 574 1.00 -11.20 27.85
CA PHE A 574 1.39 -11.45 29.24
C PHE A 574 0.90 -10.38 30.20
N LYS A 575 0.66 -10.79 31.43
CA LYS A 575 0.59 -9.91 32.60
C LYS A 575 2.00 -9.64 33.14
N GLU A 576 2.14 -8.61 33.97
CA GLU A 576 3.43 -8.25 34.60
C GLU A 576 4.05 -9.37 35.45
N ASP A 577 3.22 -10.29 35.95
CA ASP A 577 3.63 -11.44 36.77
C ASP A 577 4.13 -12.64 35.93
N GLY A 578 4.16 -12.53 34.60
CA GLY A 578 4.61 -13.59 33.71
C GLY A 578 3.55 -14.66 33.42
N THR A 579 2.27 -14.41 33.76
CA THR A 579 1.15 -15.31 33.40
C THR A 579 0.48 -14.91 32.07
N ASP A 580 -0.02 -15.91 31.33
CA ASP A 580 -0.74 -15.73 30.06
C ASP A 580 -2.03 -14.91 30.28
N VAL A 581 -2.31 -13.96 29.38
CA VAL A 581 -3.63 -13.33 29.28
C VAL A 581 -4.59 -14.34 28.62
N THR A 582 -5.69 -14.68 29.31
CA THR A 582 -6.60 -15.75 28.85
C THR A 582 -7.96 -15.27 28.38
N THR A 583 -8.31 -13.99 28.63
CA THR A 583 -9.60 -13.43 28.22
C THR A 583 -9.45 -12.19 27.31
N ALA A 584 -10.43 -12.02 26.40
CA ALA A 584 -10.44 -10.87 25.49
C ALA A 584 -10.60 -9.51 26.23
N ALA A 585 -11.26 -9.50 27.39
CA ALA A 585 -11.44 -8.30 28.20
C ALA A 585 -10.13 -7.86 28.88
N GLU A 586 -9.38 -8.81 29.46
CA GLU A 586 -8.06 -8.54 30.03
C GLU A 586 -7.08 -8.02 28.97
N LEU A 587 -7.12 -8.59 27.77
CA LEU A 587 -6.23 -8.18 26.69
C LEU A 587 -6.55 -6.78 26.17
N ARG A 588 -7.84 -6.43 26.02
CA ARG A 588 -8.24 -5.04 25.71
C ARG A 588 -7.83 -4.06 26.80
N ALA A 589 -7.96 -4.43 28.06
CA ALA A 589 -7.54 -3.59 29.19
C ALA A 589 -6.02 -3.35 29.17
N ALA A 590 -5.23 -4.40 28.91
CA ALA A 590 -3.78 -4.31 28.78
C ALA A 590 -3.38 -3.38 27.63
N TRP A 591 -3.93 -3.56 26.43
CA TRP A 591 -3.61 -2.70 25.29
C TRP A 591 -4.01 -1.25 25.49
N ARG A 592 -5.20 -1.01 26.05
CA ARG A 592 -5.64 0.34 26.38
C ARG A 592 -4.67 1.01 27.37
N PHE A 593 -4.24 0.28 28.39
CA PHE A 593 -3.25 0.76 29.34
C PHE A 593 -1.94 1.14 28.63
N PHE A 594 -1.38 0.24 27.82
CA PHE A 594 -0.13 0.51 27.10
C PHE A 594 -0.25 1.68 26.11
N ALA A 595 -1.35 1.79 25.38
CA ALA A 595 -1.60 2.91 24.47
C ALA A 595 -1.69 4.25 25.23
N GLN A 596 -2.37 4.28 26.38
CA GLN A 596 -2.48 5.48 27.22
C GLN A 596 -1.13 5.87 27.84
N GLU A 597 -0.41 4.91 28.41
CA GLU A 597 0.89 5.16 29.03
C GLU A 597 1.95 5.57 28.00
N SER A 598 1.97 4.94 26.82
CA SER A 598 2.85 5.36 25.74
C SER A 598 2.53 6.77 25.24
N ALA A 599 1.26 7.18 25.23
CA ALA A 599 0.89 8.55 24.87
C ALA A 599 1.30 9.56 25.95
N ALA A 600 1.22 9.18 27.23
CA ALA A 600 1.54 10.05 28.37
C ALA A 600 3.05 10.19 28.66
N SER A 601 3.83 9.13 28.42
CA SER A 601 5.26 9.05 28.75
C SER A 601 6.15 9.00 27.50
N ARG A 602 5.82 9.85 26.52
CA ARG A 602 6.34 9.85 25.15
C ARG A 602 7.87 9.78 25.04
N ASP A 603 8.57 10.47 25.93
CA ASP A 603 10.03 10.64 25.87
C ASP A 603 10.82 9.60 26.70
N ASP A 604 10.14 8.83 27.56
CA ASP A 604 10.75 7.93 28.56
C ASP A 604 10.44 6.44 28.32
N ALA A 605 9.78 6.11 27.21
CA ALA A 605 9.33 4.76 26.90
C ALA A 605 10.33 4.03 25.97
N GLU A 606 10.80 2.85 26.39
CA GLU A 606 11.72 2.02 25.60
C GLU A 606 11.16 0.60 25.41
N LEU A 607 11.29 0.06 24.18
CA LEU A 607 10.92 -1.32 23.86
C LEU A 607 12.14 -2.21 24.11
N TRP A 608 12.02 -3.15 25.04
CA TRP A 608 13.07 -4.08 25.43
C TRP A 608 12.73 -5.51 25.02
N LEU A 609 13.73 -6.25 24.53
CA LEU A 609 13.62 -7.63 24.07
C LEU A 609 14.68 -8.50 24.74
N ARG A 610 14.36 -9.78 25.00
CA ARG A 610 15.36 -10.80 25.39
C ARG A 610 14.94 -12.21 24.99
N LEU A 611 15.91 -13.11 24.88
CA LEU A 611 15.72 -14.54 24.70
C LEU A 611 15.57 -15.22 26.07
N GLU A 612 14.58 -16.11 26.21
CA GLU A 612 14.38 -16.96 27.38
C GLU A 612 14.38 -18.44 26.99
N SER A 613 14.92 -19.29 27.86
CA SER A 613 14.97 -20.74 27.66
C SER A 613 14.82 -21.51 28.97
N ASP A 614 14.32 -22.74 28.89
CA ASP A 614 14.42 -23.72 29.98
C ASP A 614 15.83 -24.32 30.14
N THR A 615 16.71 -24.08 29.17
CA THR A 615 18.06 -24.64 29.10
C THR A 615 19.11 -23.52 29.06
N GLN A 616 20.22 -23.72 29.78
CA GLN A 616 21.31 -22.75 29.81
C GLN A 616 22.19 -22.88 28.56
N ARG A 617 22.77 -21.75 28.13
CA ARG A 617 23.74 -21.62 27.04
C ARG A 617 23.22 -22.05 25.66
N ILE A 618 21.97 -21.69 25.39
CA ILE A 618 21.39 -21.74 24.04
C ILE A 618 21.67 -20.42 23.34
N LEU A 619 22.21 -20.49 22.13
CA LEU A 619 22.50 -19.36 21.26
C LEU A 619 21.42 -19.25 20.18
N LEU A 620 20.71 -18.13 20.14
CA LEU A 620 19.96 -17.69 18.98
C LEU A 620 20.91 -16.82 18.14
N PRO A 621 21.35 -17.26 16.95
CA PRO A 621 22.18 -16.41 16.10
C PRO A 621 21.38 -15.19 15.61
N SER A 622 22.06 -14.22 14.99
CA SER A 622 21.43 -12.99 14.52
C SER A 622 20.24 -13.28 13.59
N CYS A 623 19.14 -12.58 13.81
CA CYS A 623 17.88 -12.78 13.11
C CYS A 623 17.09 -11.47 12.99
N GLU A 624 16.06 -11.48 12.16
CA GLU A 624 15.21 -10.33 11.89
C GLU A 624 13.77 -10.62 12.35
N VAL A 625 13.23 -9.69 13.12
CA VAL A 625 11.86 -9.78 13.64
C VAL A 625 11.06 -8.60 13.13
N SER A 626 10.03 -8.84 12.31
CA SER A 626 9.06 -7.80 11.98
C SER A 626 8.18 -7.56 13.21
N PHE A 627 8.06 -6.30 13.61
CA PHE A 627 7.17 -5.87 14.68
C PHE A 627 6.20 -4.84 14.13
N THR A 628 4.89 -5.10 14.25
CA THR A 628 3.85 -4.20 13.74
C THR A 628 3.15 -3.48 14.88
N SER A 629 2.93 -2.19 14.66
CA SER A 629 2.15 -1.32 15.54
C SER A 629 0.66 -1.59 15.55
N ASP A 630 0.01 -1.04 16.57
CA ASP A 630 -1.44 -0.90 16.59
C ASP A 630 -1.96 -0.02 15.45
N GLN A 631 -1.15 0.89 14.92
CA GLN A 631 -1.47 1.75 13.78
C GLN A 631 -1.07 1.17 12.42
N GLY A 632 -0.53 -0.06 12.37
CA GLY A 632 -0.13 -0.73 11.13
C GLY A 632 1.29 -0.43 10.65
N GLU A 633 2.00 0.55 11.24
CA GLU A 633 3.43 0.78 11.00
C GLU A 633 4.26 -0.44 11.44
N ALA A 634 5.03 -1.02 10.51
CA ALA A 634 5.90 -2.16 10.79
C ALA A 634 7.38 -1.74 10.80
N VAL A 635 8.13 -2.25 11.76
CA VAL A 635 9.59 -2.08 11.87
C VAL A 635 10.27 -3.43 11.81
N LEU A 636 11.36 -3.51 11.05
CA LEU A 636 12.21 -4.69 11.01
C LEU A 636 13.29 -4.58 12.09
N ILE A 637 13.11 -5.30 13.19
CA ILE A 637 14.06 -5.32 14.30
C ILE A 637 15.23 -6.22 13.93
N HIS A 638 16.44 -5.67 13.94
CA HIS A 638 17.67 -6.40 13.68
C HIS A 638 18.26 -6.87 15.01
N LEU A 639 18.00 -8.14 15.37
CA LEU A 639 18.49 -8.73 16.61
C LEU A 639 19.93 -9.22 16.48
N PRO A 640 20.80 -8.97 17.48
CA PRO A 640 22.13 -9.55 17.54
C PRO A 640 22.02 -11.05 17.88
N ALA A 641 23.15 -11.75 17.91
CA ALA A 641 23.18 -13.07 18.53
C ALA A 641 22.90 -12.97 20.04
N LEU A 642 21.95 -13.75 20.55
CA LEU A 642 21.53 -13.75 21.95
C LEU A 642 21.80 -15.12 22.58
N GLU A 643 22.46 -15.17 23.72
CA GLU A 643 22.77 -16.42 24.42
C GLU A 643 22.20 -16.44 25.84
N THR A 644 21.60 -17.56 26.24
CA THR A 644 21.01 -17.72 27.57
C THR A 644 22.07 -18.02 28.65
N LYS A 645 22.75 -16.98 29.16
CA LYS A 645 23.82 -17.15 30.16
C LYS A 645 23.55 -16.48 31.52
N VAL A 646 22.54 -15.61 31.64
CA VAL A 646 22.48 -14.57 32.68
C VAL A 646 21.46 -14.91 33.77
N PRO A 647 21.74 -14.66 35.07
CA PRO A 647 20.70 -14.55 36.10
C PRO A 647 19.86 -13.27 35.90
N PRO A 648 18.67 -13.15 36.50
CA PRO A 648 17.69 -12.11 36.14
C PRO A 648 18.19 -10.67 36.35
N LEU A 649 17.90 -9.82 35.36
CA LEU A 649 18.02 -8.36 35.43
C LEU A 649 17.08 -7.83 36.52
N ALA A 650 17.55 -6.94 37.39
CA ALA A 650 16.74 -6.43 38.51
C ALA A 650 15.47 -5.74 37.98
N GLY A 651 14.29 -6.25 38.35
CA GLY A 651 12.99 -5.70 37.96
C GLY A 651 12.27 -6.38 36.78
N TRP A 652 12.86 -7.42 36.14
CA TRP A 652 12.19 -8.22 35.10
C TRP A 652 12.48 -9.72 35.27
N SER A 653 11.61 -10.43 36.00
CA SER A 653 11.69 -11.88 36.19
C SER A 653 11.43 -12.64 34.87
N PRO A 654 12.20 -13.70 34.55
CA PRO A 654 11.98 -14.52 33.36
C PRO A 654 10.79 -15.47 33.52
N SER A 655 10.09 -15.70 32.40
CA SER A 655 9.00 -16.67 32.31
C SER A 655 9.51 -18.11 32.18
N LEU A 656 10.80 -18.29 31.82
CA LEU A 656 11.53 -19.56 31.82
C LEU A 656 12.78 -19.49 32.72
N ALA A 657 13.49 -20.61 32.87
CA ALA A 657 14.58 -20.77 33.84
C ALA A 657 15.82 -19.89 33.57
N PHE A 658 16.12 -19.59 32.30
CA PHE A 658 17.31 -18.84 31.87
C PHE A 658 16.96 -17.74 30.88
N ALA A 659 17.75 -16.67 30.84
CA ALA A 659 17.56 -15.54 29.93
C ALA A 659 18.89 -15.00 29.36
N SER A 660 18.81 -14.32 28.22
CA SER A 660 19.90 -13.51 27.65
C SER A 660 19.96 -12.12 28.28
N GLU A 661 21.02 -11.37 27.98
CA GLU A 661 21.01 -9.91 28.15
C GLU A 661 19.87 -9.32 27.30
N ALA A 662 19.27 -8.24 27.80
CA ALA A 662 18.20 -7.54 27.10
C ALA A 662 18.78 -6.53 26.11
N VAL A 663 18.07 -6.31 25.00
CA VAL A 663 18.36 -5.26 24.03
C VAL A 663 17.20 -4.28 23.96
N SER A 664 17.53 -3.00 23.81
CA SER A 664 16.57 -1.93 23.56
C SER A 664 16.48 -1.66 22.06
N VAL A 665 15.26 -1.59 21.54
CA VAL A 665 14.96 -1.36 20.12
C VAL A 665 14.82 0.13 19.85
N ARG A 666 15.33 0.54 18.69
CA ARG A 666 15.36 1.92 18.21
C ARG A 666 14.38 2.09 17.05
N LEU A 667 14.04 3.34 16.75
CA LEU A 667 12.98 3.66 15.79
C LEU A 667 13.24 3.09 14.38
N ASP A 668 14.51 3.03 13.98
CA ASP A 668 15.00 2.48 12.71
C ASP A 668 15.06 0.94 12.68
N GLY A 669 14.81 0.28 13.82
CA GLY A 669 14.96 -1.17 13.99
C GLY A 669 16.35 -1.61 14.50
N SER A 670 17.26 -0.66 14.77
CA SER A 670 18.57 -0.95 15.39
C SER A 670 18.37 -1.43 16.83
N THR A 671 19.32 -2.21 17.33
CA THR A 671 19.31 -2.69 18.72
C THR A 671 20.56 -2.24 19.46
N VAL A 672 20.36 -1.84 20.72
CA VAL A 672 21.41 -1.39 21.66
C VAL A 672 21.32 -2.26 22.90
N TRP A 673 22.44 -2.64 23.51
CA TRP A 673 22.40 -3.40 24.77
C TRP A 673 21.70 -2.59 25.87
N ALA A 674 20.74 -3.19 26.58
CA ALA A 674 19.93 -2.48 27.56
C ALA A 674 20.80 -1.89 28.68
N GLY A 675 20.58 -0.61 29.01
CA GLY A 675 21.40 0.12 29.99
C GLY A 675 22.79 0.55 29.49
N SER A 676 23.08 0.41 28.19
CA SER A 676 24.33 0.82 27.54
C SER A 676 24.06 1.74 26.34
N LEU A 677 25.11 2.43 25.88
CA LEU A 677 25.12 3.17 24.59
C LEU A 677 25.72 2.33 23.45
N GLN A 678 26.18 1.11 23.74
CA GLN A 678 26.80 0.23 22.76
C GLN A 678 25.74 -0.39 21.85
N VAL A 679 25.78 -0.02 20.56
CA VAL A 679 24.95 -0.64 19.51
C VAL A 679 25.29 -2.12 19.44
N ALA A 680 24.27 -2.96 19.59
CA ALA A 680 24.37 -4.41 19.48
C ALA A 680 24.29 -4.86 18.01
N ARG A 681 23.38 -4.25 17.24
CA ARG A 681 23.26 -4.45 15.79
C ARG A 681 22.59 -3.25 15.13
N PHE A 682 23.15 -2.81 14.00
CA PHE A 682 22.58 -1.72 13.21
C PHE A 682 21.41 -2.19 12.34
N ALA A 683 20.41 -1.32 12.18
CA ALA A 683 19.38 -1.51 11.19
C ALA A 683 19.98 -1.48 9.79
N CYS A 684 19.51 -2.38 8.94
CA CYS A 684 19.78 -2.33 7.51
C CYS A 684 18.56 -1.73 6.76
N GLY A 685 17.53 -1.33 7.51
CA GLY A 685 16.26 -0.70 7.13
C GLY A 685 15.13 -1.67 6.77
N ALA A 686 13.98 -1.18 6.28
CA ALA A 686 12.70 -1.88 6.40
C ALA A 686 12.39 -2.98 5.35
N ILE A 687 13.35 -3.49 4.59
CA ILE A 687 13.07 -4.49 3.55
C ILE A 687 13.24 -5.92 4.06
N THR A 688 12.25 -6.75 3.77
CA THR A 688 12.17 -8.17 4.14
C THR A 688 13.33 -8.99 3.54
N PRO A 689 14.13 -9.69 4.38
CA PRO A 689 15.21 -10.57 3.90
C PRO A 689 14.69 -11.86 3.25
N ILE A 690 15.60 -12.57 2.57
CA ILE A 690 15.35 -13.89 2.01
C ILE A 690 15.27 -14.93 3.15
N ARG A 691 14.23 -15.80 3.10
CA ARG A 691 13.92 -16.77 4.18
C ARG A 691 15.08 -17.72 4.51
N GLU A 692 15.97 -17.99 3.56
CA GLU A 692 17.08 -18.93 3.70
C GLU A 692 18.47 -18.25 3.69
N ALA A 693 18.57 -16.94 4.01
CA ALA A 693 19.84 -16.24 3.87
C ALA A 693 20.92 -16.90 4.75
N LYS A 694 22.03 -17.28 4.13
CA LYS A 694 23.25 -17.46 4.90
C LYS A 694 24.00 -16.11 5.01
N THR A 695 23.75 -15.12 4.13
CA THR A 695 24.53 -13.84 4.08
C THR A 695 23.77 -12.51 4.24
N LEU A 696 22.50 -12.52 4.66
CA LEU A 696 21.63 -11.33 4.76
C LEU A 696 21.39 -10.57 3.45
N CYS A 697 20.92 -11.28 2.42
CA CYS A 697 20.48 -10.71 1.15
C CYS A 697 19.00 -10.32 1.17
N ARG A 698 18.64 -9.23 0.47
CA ARG A 698 17.25 -8.74 0.29
C ARG A 698 16.80 -8.95 -1.14
N ARG A 699 15.49 -9.16 -1.33
CA ARG A 699 14.95 -9.39 -2.68
C ARG A 699 15.15 -8.16 -3.56
N GLN A 700 15.52 -8.38 -4.81
CA GLN A 700 15.66 -7.35 -5.84
C GLN A 700 14.42 -7.32 -6.73
N ILE A 701 14.01 -6.12 -7.12
CA ILE A 701 12.86 -5.93 -8.01
C ILE A 701 13.29 -6.10 -9.46
N ARG A 702 12.46 -6.80 -10.23
CA ARG A 702 12.64 -6.98 -11.67
C ARG A 702 11.33 -6.80 -12.40
N GLN A 703 11.40 -6.26 -13.61
CA GLN A 703 10.25 -6.26 -14.51
C GLN A 703 10.17 -7.58 -15.26
N ARG A 704 8.98 -8.19 -15.27
CA ARG A 704 8.65 -9.37 -16.08
C ARG A 704 7.17 -9.37 -16.43
N THR A 705 6.82 -9.77 -17.64
CA THR A 705 5.42 -10.00 -18.03
C THR A 705 4.93 -11.31 -17.40
N LEU A 706 3.84 -11.25 -16.63
CA LEU A 706 3.30 -12.39 -15.87
C LEU A 706 1.92 -12.85 -16.38
N CYS A 707 1.26 -12.05 -17.22
CA CYS A 707 -0.02 -12.42 -17.83
C CYS A 707 0.17 -13.43 -18.98
N TRP A 708 -0.59 -14.54 -18.95
CA TRP A 708 -0.40 -15.68 -19.87
C TRP A 708 -1.13 -15.50 -21.22
N TRP A 709 -2.17 -14.67 -21.31
CA TRP A 709 -3.12 -14.70 -22.44
C TRP A 709 -3.37 -13.36 -23.15
N LYS A 710 -2.98 -12.22 -22.57
CA LYS A 710 -3.11 -10.91 -23.24
C LYS A 710 -1.81 -10.56 -23.96
N ASN A 711 -1.77 -10.84 -25.26
CA ASN A 711 -0.79 -10.36 -26.26
C ASN A 711 0.61 -10.99 -26.35
N GLU A 712 0.84 -12.22 -25.86
CA GLU A 712 2.04 -12.98 -26.25
C GLU A 712 1.73 -14.43 -26.63
N ASP A 713 2.53 -14.97 -27.55
CA ASP A 713 2.53 -16.38 -27.93
C ASP A 713 2.80 -17.23 -26.67
N PRO A 714 1.93 -18.20 -26.31
CA PRO A 714 2.17 -19.12 -25.19
C PRO A 714 3.48 -19.92 -25.31
N MET A 715 4.14 -19.89 -26.48
CA MET A 715 5.48 -20.44 -26.72
C MET A 715 6.63 -19.46 -26.47
N SER A 716 6.37 -18.22 -26.03
CA SER A 716 7.40 -17.24 -25.69
C SER A 716 8.30 -17.80 -24.58
N PRO A 717 9.62 -17.95 -24.82
CA PRO A 717 10.53 -18.58 -23.86
C PRO A 717 10.67 -17.82 -22.53
N GLN A 718 10.16 -16.57 -22.44
CA GLN A 718 10.16 -15.76 -21.21
C GLN A 718 9.02 -16.12 -20.25
N LEU A 719 7.89 -16.63 -20.74
CA LEU A 719 6.72 -17.01 -19.91
C LEU A 719 6.96 -18.29 -19.07
N GLY A 720 7.90 -19.14 -19.50
CA GLY A 720 8.28 -20.38 -18.81
C GLY A 720 9.40 -20.22 -17.77
N LEU A 721 10.00 -19.04 -17.63
CA LEU A 721 11.08 -18.81 -16.66
C LEU A 721 10.48 -18.65 -15.25
N ALA A 722 11.04 -19.34 -14.26
CA ALA A 722 10.64 -19.17 -12.88
C ALA A 722 11.20 -17.88 -12.30
N THR A 723 10.49 -17.28 -11.34
CA THR A 723 11.05 -16.20 -10.51
C THR A 723 12.29 -16.73 -9.79
N PRO A 724 13.51 -16.18 -10.01
CA PRO A 724 14.71 -16.66 -9.33
C PRO A 724 14.69 -16.32 -7.83
N ALA A 725 15.39 -17.12 -7.03
CA ALA A 725 15.65 -16.78 -5.63
C ALA A 725 16.29 -15.38 -5.52
N GLY A 726 15.91 -14.63 -4.51
CA GLY A 726 16.33 -13.25 -4.29
C GLY A 726 15.67 -12.23 -5.21
N CYS A 727 14.63 -12.58 -5.97
CA CYS A 727 13.91 -11.66 -6.84
C CYS A 727 12.42 -11.52 -6.47
N LEU A 728 11.89 -10.32 -6.70
CA LEU A 728 10.46 -10.01 -6.80
C LEU A 728 10.18 -9.54 -8.22
N ASP A 729 9.56 -10.40 -9.03
CA ASP A 729 9.17 -10.05 -10.40
C ASP A 729 7.84 -9.32 -10.38
N ILE A 730 7.73 -8.21 -11.11
CA ILE A 730 6.54 -7.36 -11.17
C ILE A 730 6.15 -7.10 -12.64
N ASP A 731 4.86 -7.26 -12.93
CA ASP A 731 4.20 -6.89 -14.18
C ASP A 731 3.33 -5.65 -13.92
N PRO A 732 3.85 -4.42 -14.13
CA PRO A 732 3.09 -3.21 -13.87
C PRO A 732 1.94 -2.97 -14.85
N ALA A 733 1.96 -3.58 -16.05
CA ALA A 733 0.87 -3.42 -17.01
C ALA A 733 -0.41 -4.16 -16.60
N HIS A 734 -0.25 -5.30 -15.91
CA HIS A 734 -1.35 -6.14 -15.46
C HIS A 734 -1.56 -6.12 -13.94
N GLY A 735 -0.70 -5.45 -13.17
CA GLY A 735 -0.80 -5.39 -11.72
C GLY A 735 -0.58 -6.76 -11.08
N LEU A 736 0.41 -7.50 -11.57
CA LEU A 736 0.78 -8.83 -11.09
C LEU A 736 2.20 -8.82 -10.52
N PHE A 737 2.49 -9.74 -9.62
CA PHE A 737 3.84 -9.97 -9.11
C PHE A 737 4.03 -11.43 -8.71
N SER A 738 5.29 -11.86 -8.59
CA SER A 738 5.61 -13.23 -8.19
C SER A 738 6.86 -13.33 -7.32
N PHE A 739 6.85 -14.33 -6.44
CA PHE A 739 8.00 -14.71 -5.61
C PHE A 739 8.58 -16.05 -6.06
N ALA A 740 9.86 -16.26 -5.80
CA ALA A 740 10.50 -17.56 -5.95
C ALA A 740 9.82 -18.61 -5.06
N LYS A 741 9.59 -19.81 -5.60
CA LYS A 741 8.99 -20.93 -4.86
C LYS A 741 9.83 -21.39 -3.65
N THR A 742 11.15 -21.22 -3.73
CA THR A 742 12.09 -21.50 -2.63
C THR A 742 12.01 -20.48 -1.50
N GLU A 743 11.32 -19.35 -1.70
CA GLU A 743 11.19 -18.28 -0.71
C GLU A 743 9.72 -17.95 -0.43
N PRO A 744 8.91 -18.95 -0.02
CA PRO A 744 7.49 -18.75 0.19
C PRO A 744 7.24 -17.74 1.30
N ALA A 745 6.10 -17.05 1.18
CA ALA A 745 5.60 -16.20 2.24
C ALA A 745 5.43 -17.02 3.55
N ALA A 746 6.10 -16.60 4.63
CA ALA A 746 5.89 -17.20 5.95
C ALA A 746 4.43 -16.99 6.37
N PRO A 747 3.72 -18.04 6.81
CA PRO A 747 2.34 -17.90 7.23
C PRO A 747 2.26 -17.13 8.55
N PHE A 748 1.32 -16.19 8.65
CA PHE A 748 0.88 -15.70 9.95
C PHE A 748 0.15 -16.85 10.66
N THR A 749 0.64 -17.26 11.84
CA THR A 749 -0.06 -18.19 12.71
C THR A 749 -0.54 -17.45 13.95
N VAL A 750 -1.67 -16.78 13.80
CA VAL A 750 -2.36 -16.16 14.93
C VAL A 750 -3.32 -17.21 15.51
N ALA A 751 -2.91 -17.88 16.58
CA ALA A 751 -3.90 -18.39 17.52
C ALA A 751 -4.46 -17.16 18.24
N SER A 752 -5.49 -16.54 17.67
CA SER A 752 -6.04 -15.31 18.26
C SER A 752 -6.52 -15.66 19.67
N VAL A 753 -5.94 -15.00 20.66
CA VAL A 753 -6.30 -15.12 22.08
C VAL A 753 -7.77 -14.69 22.30
N HIS A 754 -8.45 -14.14 21.29
CA HIS A 754 -9.70 -13.40 21.44
C HIS A 754 -10.99 -14.16 21.14
N THR A 755 -10.97 -15.27 20.40
CA THR A 755 -12.23 -15.88 19.96
C THR A 755 -12.32 -17.38 20.17
N GLY A 756 -11.22 -18.08 20.50
CA GLY A 756 -11.22 -19.55 20.50
C GLY A 756 -11.66 -20.17 19.15
N ALA A 757 -11.82 -19.34 18.12
CA ALA A 757 -12.26 -19.71 16.79
C ALA A 757 -11.05 -19.69 15.86
N VAL A 758 -11.03 -20.65 14.95
CA VAL A 758 -10.05 -20.76 13.86
C VAL A 758 -10.35 -19.64 12.85
N GLY A 759 -9.94 -18.41 13.18
CA GLY A 759 -10.04 -17.26 12.29
C GLY A 759 -9.05 -17.36 11.13
N TRP A 760 -9.32 -16.66 10.02
CA TRP A 760 -8.35 -16.55 8.93
C TRP A 760 -7.21 -15.61 9.37
N PRO A 761 -5.94 -16.03 9.32
CA PRO A 761 -4.85 -15.14 9.66
C PRO A 761 -4.79 -13.95 8.69
N PRO A 762 -4.20 -12.81 9.11
CA PRO A 762 -3.91 -11.71 8.21
C PRO A 762 -3.13 -12.21 7.00
N SER A 763 -3.34 -11.57 5.85
CA SER A 763 -2.59 -11.94 4.65
C SER A 763 -1.10 -11.68 4.89
N PRO A 764 -0.20 -12.66 4.72
CA PRO A 764 1.24 -12.45 4.86
C PRO A 764 1.80 -11.53 3.77
N VAL A 765 1.09 -11.43 2.65
CA VAL A 765 1.39 -10.55 1.53
C VAL A 765 0.28 -9.51 1.42
N THR A 766 0.65 -8.25 1.58
CA THR A 766 -0.23 -7.09 1.38
C THR A 766 0.38 -6.18 0.33
N VAL A 767 -0.42 -5.26 -0.22
CA VAL A 767 0.04 -4.33 -1.25
C VAL A 767 -0.40 -2.92 -0.97
N ASP A 768 0.47 -1.98 -1.28
CA ASP A 768 0.14 -0.57 -1.38
C ASP A 768 0.16 -0.18 -2.85
N TYR A 769 -0.91 0.42 -3.34
CA TYR A 769 -0.99 0.88 -4.72
C TYR A 769 -2.00 2.00 -4.88
N LEU A 770 -1.92 2.71 -6.00
CA LEU A 770 -2.89 3.74 -6.35
C LEU A 770 -3.98 3.15 -7.23
N GLU A 771 -5.22 3.24 -6.76
CA GLU A 771 -6.39 2.98 -7.58
C GLU A 771 -6.78 4.24 -8.35
N GLY A 772 -6.93 4.14 -9.67
CA GLY A 772 -7.35 5.26 -10.49
C GLY A 772 -8.87 5.28 -10.67
N TYR A 773 -9.49 6.45 -10.55
CA TYR A 773 -10.87 6.66 -11.03
C TYR A 773 -11.12 8.10 -11.44
N SER A 774 -12.17 8.34 -12.22
CA SER A 774 -12.43 9.67 -12.79
C SER A 774 -12.96 10.69 -11.77
N PHE A 775 -13.58 10.24 -10.67
CA PHE A 775 -14.11 11.12 -9.63
C PHE A 775 -14.27 10.39 -8.28
N HIS A 776 -14.77 11.09 -7.26
CA HIS A 776 -15.07 10.55 -5.93
C HIS A 776 -16.35 9.67 -5.97
N THR A 777 -16.29 8.53 -6.65
CA THR A 777 -17.44 7.64 -6.86
C THR A 777 -17.06 6.20 -6.52
N GLY A 778 -17.96 5.51 -5.82
CA GLY A 778 -17.77 4.15 -5.36
C GLY A 778 -16.93 4.05 -4.08
N ALA A 779 -16.57 2.83 -3.73
CA ALA A 779 -15.90 2.46 -2.47
C ALA A 779 -14.40 2.77 -2.45
N ARG A 780 -13.97 3.82 -3.15
CA ARG A 780 -12.55 4.20 -3.19
C ARG A 780 -12.07 4.62 -1.79
N PRO A 781 -10.78 4.43 -1.46
CA PRO A 781 -10.19 4.91 -0.21
C PRO A 781 -10.08 6.44 -0.27
N ASP A 782 -11.15 7.09 0.16
CA ASP A 782 -11.39 8.51 -0.02
C ASP A 782 -11.71 9.17 1.32
N ALA A 783 -11.53 10.49 1.39
CA ALA A 783 -11.98 11.29 2.52
C ALA A 783 -13.45 11.68 2.25
N ARG A 784 -14.39 10.97 2.87
CA ARG A 784 -15.82 11.05 2.60
C ARG A 784 -16.52 12.09 3.45
N GLU A 785 -16.06 12.34 4.67
CA GLU A 785 -16.65 13.35 5.55
C GLU A 785 -16.69 14.75 4.91
N PRO A 786 -15.59 15.25 4.29
CA PRO A 786 -15.61 16.55 3.62
C PRO A 786 -16.55 16.58 2.41
N LEU A 787 -16.76 15.43 1.75
CA LEU A 787 -17.64 15.32 0.59
C LEU A 787 -19.12 15.26 0.98
N LEU A 788 -19.42 14.76 2.17
CA LEU A 788 -20.77 14.72 2.75
C LEU A 788 -21.11 15.99 3.53
N ALA A 789 -20.10 16.76 3.95
CA ALA A 789 -20.22 17.81 4.95
C ALA A 789 -20.87 17.28 6.25
N GLU A 790 -20.53 16.05 6.62
CA GLU A 790 -21.08 15.29 7.75
C GLU A 790 -19.95 14.42 8.34
N GLU A 791 -19.82 14.38 9.67
CA GLU A 791 -18.92 13.45 10.37
C GLU A 791 -19.48 12.02 10.37
N LEU A 792 -18.63 11.01 10.21
CA LEU A 792 -19.06 9.62 10.32
C LEU A 792 -19.50 9.30 11.75
N PRO A 793 -20.53 8.44 11.92
CA PRO A 793 -20.95 8.03 13.25
C PRO A 793 -19.84 7.20 13.92
N ALA A 794 -19.63 7.44 15.22
CA ALA A 794 -18.61 6.72 15.99
C ALA A 794 -18.93 5.20 16.05
N PRO A 795 -17.94 4.33 15.86
CA PRO A 795 -18.15 2.89 15.83
C PRO A 795 -18.44 2.31 17.22
N THR A 796 -19.32 1.30 17.26
CA THR A 796 -19.53 0.46 18.44
C THR A 796 -18.67 -0.80 18.40
N ARG A 797 -18.31 -1.26 17.19
CA ARG A 797 -17.47 -2.45 16.93
C ARG A 797 -16.57 -2.24 15.75
N LEU A 798 -15.42 -2.91 15.79
CA LEU A 798 -14.39 -2.82 14.75
C LEU A 798 -14.21 -4.17 14.08
N VAL A 799 -14.14 -4.15 12.75
CA VAL A 799 -13.79 -5.29 11.91
C VAL A 799 -12.43 -4.99 11.27
N LEU A 800 -11.44 -5.83 11.55
CA LEU A 800 -10.09 -5.70 11.02
C LEU A 800 -9.47 -7.08 10.81
N ARG A 801 -9.24 -7.43 9.56
CA ARG A 801 -8.49 -8.65 9.19
C ARG A 801 -6.99 -8.42 9.29
N GLY A 802 -6.55 -7.20 9.00
CA GLY A 802 -5.18 -6.74 9.06
C GLY A 802 -4.67 -6.56 10.48
N GLY A 803 -5.48 -6.70 11.54
CA GLY A 803 -4.95 -6.74 12.90
C GLY A 803 -4.36 -5.42 13.43
N SER A 804 -4.57 -4.31 12.74
CA SER A 804 -4.17 -2.96 13.16
C SER A 804 -5.30 -1.97 12.86
N LEU A 805 -5.37 -0.92 13.67
CA LEU A 805 -6.20 0.25 13.45
C LEU A 805 -5.52 1.16 12.43
N HIS A 806 -6.30 2.02 11.77
CA HIS A 806 -5.71 3.04 10.92
C HIS A 806 -4.89 4.08 11.72
N ARG A 807 -3.97 4.77 11.04
CA ARG A 807 -2.97 5.68 11.64
C ARG A 807 -3.56 6.74 12.58
N ASP A 808 -4.73 7.27 12.24
CA ASP A 808 -5.38 8.36 12.97
C ASP A 808 -6.54 7.88 13.86
N ALA A 809 -6.62 6.58 14.13
CA ALA A 809 -7.67 6.00 14.96
C ALA A 809 -7.68 6.61 16.37
N PRO A 810 -8.82 7.11 16.88
CA PRO A 810 -8.92 7.66 18.23
C PRO A 810 -8.49 6.65 19.31
N LEU A 811 -7.83 7.12 20.37
CA LEU A 811 -7.44 6.26 21.52
C LEU A 811 -8.62 5.49 22.14
N SER A 812 -9.85 6.01 22.03
CA SER A 812 -11.06 5.33 22.50
C SER A 812 -11.31 4.01 21.77
N TYR A 813 -10.83 3.84 20.54
CA TYR A 813 -11.02 2.63 19.74
C TYR A 813 -10.23 1.43 20.30
N GLN A 814 -9.19 1.70 21.10
CA GLN A 814 -8.45 0.65 21.81
C GLN A 814 -9.33 -0.16 22.77
N ALA A 815 -10.42 0.43 23.25
CA ALA A 815 -11.37 -0.23 24.15
C ALA A 815 -12.48 -1.02 23.44
N LEU A 816 -12.66 -0.83 22.14
CA LEU A 816 -13.79 -1.40 21.40
C LEU A 816 -13.60 -2.90 21.09
N PRO A 817 -14.69 -3.69 21.01
CA PRO A 817 -14.63 -5.07 20.54
C PRO A 817 -14.15 -5.15 19.09
N ARG A 818 -13.26 -6.12 18.80
CA ARG A 818 -12.62 -6.33 17.49
C ARG A 818 -12.96 -7.71 16.96
N TYR A 819 -13.23 -7.80 15.66
CA TYR A 819 -13.61 -9.03 14.97
C TYR A 819 -12.81 -9.19 13.67
N SER A 820 -12.58 -10.44 13.26
CA SER A 820 -11.80 -10.74 12.05
C SER A 820 -12.66 -10.76 10.78
N THR A 821 -13.98 -10.89 10.94
CA THR A 821 -14.98 -10.92 9.87
C THR A 821 -16.23 -10.12 10.24
N LEU A 822 -17.03 -9.74 9.25
CA LEU A 822 -18.32 -9.10 9.46
C LEU A 822 -19.30 -10.09 10.11
N GLY A 823 -19.27 -11.37 9.70
CA GLY A 823 -20.10 -12.42 10.29
C GLY A 823 -19.90 -12.58 11.80
N GLU A 824 -18.64 -12.54 12.27
CA GLU A 824 -18.33 -12.57 13.71
C GLU A 824 -18.87 -11.35 14.45
N ALA A 825 -18.73 -10.15 13.87
CA ALA A 825 -19.23 -8.92 14.47
C ALA A 825 -20.76 -8.92 14.59
N LEU A 826 -21.47 -9.34 13.55
CA LEU A 826 -22.94 -9.44 13.57
C LEU A 826 -23.43 -10.52 14.55
N ALA A 827 -22.76 -11.68 14.61
CA ALA A 827 -23.08 -12.74 15.57
C ALA A 827 -22.91 -12.26 17.02
N ALA A 828 -21.90 -11.42 17.29
CA ALA A 828 -21.72 -10.83 18.61
C ALA A 828 -22.82 -9.83 18.97
N VAL A 829 -23.32 -9.03 18.01
CA VAL A 829 -24.48 -8.15 18.24
C VAL A 829 -25.71 -8.98 18.62
N VAL A 830 -25.95 -10.10 17.93
CA VAL A 830 -27.04 -11.04 18.24
C VAL A 830 -26.87 -11.60 19.65
N ALA A 831 -25.65 -12.00 20.03
CA ALA A 831 -25.36 -12.58 21.34
C ALA A 831 -25.56 -11.61 22.51
N ASP A 832 -25.32 -10.31 22.30
CA ASP A 832 -25.51 -9.29 23.34
C ASP A 832 -27.00 -9.04 23.68
N GLY A 833 -27.93 -9.45 22.81
CA GLY A 833 -29.37 -9.41 23.06
C GLY A 833 -29.88 -8.01 23.42
N VAL A 834 -30.58 -7.88 24.56
CA VAL A 834 -31.16 -6.61 25.06
C VAL A 834 -30.09 -5.60 25.52
N LYS A 835 -28.82 -6.03 25.66
CA LYS A 835 -27.70 -5.12 26.00
C LYS A 835 -27.18 -4.34 24.79
N ALA A 836 -27.53 -4.75 23.57
CA ALA A 836 -27.14 -4.03 22.36
C ALA A 836 -27.79 -2.65 22.31
N ALA A 837 -27.09 -1.67 21.75
CA ALA A 837 -27.66 -0.36 21.54
C ALA A 837 -28.78 -0.43 20.49
N LYS A 838 -29.76 0.48 20.56
CA LYS A 838 -30.78 0.61 19.49
C LYS A 838 -30.16 0.90 18.11
N HIS A 839 -28.99 1.53 18.13
CA HIS A 839 -28.20 1.91 16.96
C HIS A 839 -26.82 1.24 17.07
N GLU A 840 -26.49 0.37 16.12
CA GLU A 840 -25.18 -0.29 16.04
C GLU A 840 -24.40 0.19 14.82
N VAL A 841 -23.10 0.45 15.00
CA VAL A 841 -22.18 0.92 13.96
C VAL A 841 -20.99 -0.02 13.91
N ILE A 842 -20.92 -0.82 12.86
CA ILE A 842 -19.82 -1.74 12.59
C ILE A 842 -18.90 -1.08 11.56
N GLN A 843 -17.67 -0.78 11.97
CA GLN A 843 -16.67 -0.13 11.13
C GLN A 843 -15.58 -1.10 10.70
N PHE A 844 -15.27 -1.11 9.41
CA PHE A 844 -14.09 -1.75 8.85
C PHE A 844 -12.89 -0.80 8.96
N GLU A 845 -11.81 -1.26 9.59
CA GLU A 845 -10.63 -0.45 9.92
C GLU A 845 -9.46 -0.59 8.93
N ASP A 846 -9.59 -1.46 7.92
CA ASP A 846 -8.55 -1.73 6.93
C ASP A 846 -9.11 -1.86 5.50
N SER A 847 -8.21 -1.96 4.52
CA SER A 847 -8.55 -2.22 3.11
C SER A 847 -8.46 -3.71 2.75
N ALA A 848 -8.71 -4.61 3.72
CA ALA A 848 -8.59 -6.04 3.49
C ALA A 848 -9.80 -6.61 2.72
N THR A 849 -9.61 -7.82 2.21
CA THR A 849 -10.69 -8.61 1.61
C THR A 849 -11.32 -9.51 2.67
N TYR A 850 -12.64 -9.47 2.80
CA TYR A 850 -13.44 -10.24 3.75
C TYR A 850 -14.26 -11.29 3.00
N ALA A 851 -14.18 -12.53 3.47
CA ALA A 851 -14.93 -13.64 2.89
C ALA A 851 -16.08 -14.04 3.80
N GLU A 852 -17.29 -13.79 3.30
CA GLU A 852 -18.52 -13.98 4.08
C GLU A 852 -19.36 -15.08 3.43
N SER A 853 -19.45 -16.21 4.13
CA SER A 853 -20.19 -17.39 3.66
C SER A 853 -21.70 -17.24 3.90
N ALA A 854 -22.07 -16.79 5.11
CA ALA A 854 -23.43 -16.55 5.56
C ALA A 854 -23.41 -15.49 6.68
N LEU A 855 -24.33 -14.53 6.64
CA LEU A 855 -24.48 -13.51 7.68
C LEU A 855 -25.78 -13.73 8.44
N VAL A 856 -25.74 -13.57 9.77
CA VAL A 856 -26.93 -13.56 10.63
C VAL A 856 -27.23 -12.13 11.00
N TRP A 857 -28.29 -11.57 10.43
CA TRP A 857 -28.69 -10.18 10.68
C TRP A 857 -29.34 -10.01 12.07
N PRO A 858 -28.91 -9.03 12.88
CA PRO A 858 -29.41 -8.84 14.24
C PRO A 858 -30.84 -8.34 14.27
N ALA A 859 -31.74 -9.05 14.96
CA ALA A 859 -33.13 -8.63 15.17
C ALA A 859 -33.33 -7.74 16.41
N ASN A 860 -32.29 -7.58 17.23
CA ASN A 860 -32.30 -6.82 18.48
C ASN A 860 -31.98 -5.33 18.32
N VAL A 861 -31.79 -4.84 17.08
CA VAL A 861 -31.44 -3.44 16.77
C VAL A 861 -32.47 -2.82 15.83
N THR A 862 -32.69 -1.51 15.92
CA THR A 862 -33.59 -0.76 15.03
C THR A 862 -32.85 -0.07 13.90
N SER A 863 -31.58 0.28 14.11
CA SER A 863 -30.71 0.93 13.12
C SER A 863 -29.37 0.23 13.05
N LEU A 864 -28.91 -0.07 11.84
CA LEU A 864 -27.62 -0.72 11.58
C LEU A 864 -26.81 0.07 10.53
N THR A 865 -25.57 0.40 10.87
CA THR A 865 -24.62 1.03 9.94
C THR A 865 -23.42 0.11 9.73
N LEU A 866 -23.16 -0.24 8.48
CA LEU A 866 -21.94 -0.92 8.04
C LEU A 866 -21.10 0.11 7.26
N GLN A 867 -19.95 0.50 7.80
CA GLN A 867 -19.14 1.56 7.19
C GLN A 867 -17.67 1.19 7.09
N ALA A 868 -17.01 1.67 6.04
CA ALA A 868 -15.56 1.73 5.98
C ALA A 868 -15.03 2.94 6.75
N ALA A 869 -13.88 2.79 7.41
CA ALA A 869 -13.12 3.93 7.91
C ALA A 869 -12.73 4.87 6.75
N GLU A 870 -12.47 6.14 7.09
CA GLU A 870 -11.95 7.12 6.14
C GLU A 870 -10.66 6.60 5.49
N LEU A 871 -10.47 6.89 4.19
CA LEU A 871 -9.30 6.45 3.43
C LEU A 871 -9.11 4.92 3.32
N HIS A 872 -10.11 4.11 3.69
CA HIS A 872 -10.04 2.64 3.57
C HIS A 872 -11.08 2.10 2.60
N ARG A 873 -10.76 0.96 1.97
CA ARG A 873 -11.62 0.25 1.01
C ARG A 873 -11.71 -1.23 1.40
N PRO A 874 -12.63 -1.62 2.29
CA PRO A 874 -12.89 -3.03 2.57
C PRO A 874 -13.58 -3.68 1.38
N VAL A 875 -13.13 -4.89 1.01
CA VAL A 875 -13.73 -5.68 -0.06
C VAL A 875 -14.46 -6.87 0.53
N ILE A 876 -15.77 -6.89 0.46
CA ILE A 876 -16.61 -7.99 0.95
C ILE A 876 -16.96 -8.87 -0.24
N LEU A 877 -16.54 -10.14 -0.23
CA LEU A 877 -17.03 -11.12 -1.20
C LEU A 877 -18.05 -12.06 -0.57
N LEU A 878 -19.20 -12.11 -1.23
CA LEU A 878 -20.42 -12.79 -0.78
C LEU A 878 -20.45 -14.20 -1.37
N GLY A 879 -20.51 -15.21 -0.49
CA GLY A 879 -20.71 -16.60 -0.86
C GLY A 879 -22.16 -16.98 -1.21
N ALA A 880 -22.36 -18.22 -1.65
CA ALA A 880 -23.64 -18.71 -2.15
C ALA A 880 -24.80 -18.75 -1.13
N ALA A 881 -24.52 -18.63 0.17
CA ALA A 881 -25.50 -18.73 1.26
C ALA A 881 -25.88 -17.34 1.84
N TRP A 882 -25.92 -16.29 1.02
CA TRP A 882 -26.38 -14.94 1.42
C TRP A 882 -27.85 -14.90 1.90
N ALA A 883 -28.61 -15.98 1.75
CA ALA A 883 -29.98 -16.09 2.26
C ALA A 883 -30.08 -17.21 3.31
N SER A 884 -30.41 -16.87 4.56
CA SER A 884 -31.03 -17.83 5.47
C SER A 884 -31.86 -17.14 6.56
N GLY A 885 -33.18 -17.39 6.55
CA GLY A 885 -34.14 -16.93 7.57
C GLY A 885 -35.04 -15.77 7.11
N ALA A 886 -36.21 -15.61 7.76
CA ALA A 886 -37.03 -14.42 7.58
C ALA A 886 -36.25 -13.20 8.11
N PRO A 887 -35.87 -12.24 7.25
CA PRO A 887 -34.99 -11.15 7.65
C PRO A 887 -35.71 -10.21 8.63
N PRO A 888 -35.00 -9.64 9.63
CA PRO A 888 -35.55 -8.58 10.46
C PRO A 888 -35.91 -7.35 9.62
N THR A 889 -36.80 -6.50 10.10
CA THR A 889 -37.10 -5.21 9.46
C THR A 889 -36.49 -4.08 10.29
N TYR A 890 -35.72 -3.20 9.65
CA TYR A 890 -35.07 -2.06 10.31
C TYR A 890 -35.81 -0.74 10.09
N GLU A 891 -35.58 0.21 10.98
CA GLU A 891 -35.96 1.61 10.75
C GLU A 891 -34.98 2.27 9.77
N LYS A 892 -33.67 2.08 9.99
CA LYS A 892 -32.61 2.62 9.12
C LYS A 892 -31.50 1.58 8.90
N LEU A 893 -31.10 1.39 7.65
CA LEU A 893 -29.95 0.59 7.25
C LEU A 893 -29.01 1.43 6.38
N THR A 894 -27.75 1.56 6.79
CA THR A 894 -26.74 2.32 6.06
C THR A 894 -25.56 1.44 5.64
N LEU A 895 -25.22 1.44 4.36
CA LEU A 895 -24.02 0.85 3.79
C LEU A 895 -23.13 1.97 3.25
N HIS A 896 -21.91 2.08 3.77
CA HIS A 896 -21.03 3.20 3.44
C HIS A 896 -19.61 2.74 3.10
N GLY A 897 -19.13 3.07 1.89
CA GLY A 897 -17.72 2.88 1.52
C GLY A 897 -17.33 1.43 1.25
N LEU A 898 -18.30 0.55 0.93
CA LEU A 898 -18.08 -0.89 0.81
C LEU A 898 -17.93 -1.34 -0.64
N ALA A 899 -16.85 -2.07 -0.93
CA ALA A 899 -16.69 -2.77 -2.20
C ALA A 899 -17.25 -4.18 -2.07
N ILE A 900 -18.23 -4.54 -2.89
CA ILE A 900 -19.00 -5.77 -2.76
C ILE A 900 -18.85 -6.59 -4.04
N ARG A 901 -18.58 -7.88 -3.90
CA ARG A 901 -18.52 -8.82 -5.01
C ARG A 901 -19.32 -10.08 -4.70
N GLN A 902 -20.10 -10.55 -5.65
CA GLN A 902 -20.68 -11.89 -5.59
C GLN A 902 -19.69 -12.87 -6.22
N THR A 903 -19.17 -13.84 -5.47
CA THR A 903 -18.16 -14.76 -6.02
C THR A 903 -18.20 -16.14 -5.38
N THR A 904 -17.75 -17.11 -6.19
CA THR A 904 -17.30 -18.41 -5.70
C THR A 904 -15.85 -18.27 -5.25
N TYR A 905 -15.53 -18.71 -4.04
CA TYR A 905 -14.14 -18.83 -3.56
C TYR A 905 -13.53 -20.19 -3.97
N PRO A 906 -12.19 -20.31 -4.08
CA PRO A 906 -11.54 -21.59 -4.33
C PRO A 906 -12.01 -22.66 -3.34
N GLY A 907 -12.53 -23.78 -3.84
CA GLY A 907 -13.09 -24.86 -3.02
C GLY A 907 -14.59 -24.75 -2.69
N SER A 908 -15.28 -23.68 -3.10
CA SER A 908 -16.75 -23.55 -2.98
C SER A 908 -17.45 -23.89 -4.31
N PRO A 909 -18.71 -24.40 -4.29
CA PRO A 909 -19.43 -24.77 -5.51
C PRO A 909 -19.73 -23.54 -6.39
N PRO A 910 -19.76 -23.67 -7.73
CA PRO A 910 -20.03 -22.57 -8.65
C PRO A 910 -21.27 -21.79 -8.22
N VAL A 911 -21.13 -20.47 -8.10
CA VAL A 911 -22.25 -19.61 -7.72
C VAL A 911 -23.26 -19.61 -8.87
N PRO A 912 -24.53 -20.00 -8.64
CA PRO A 912 -25.58 -19.82 -9.64
C PRO A 912 -25.79 -18.32 -9.92
N ALA A 913 -26.28 -17.98 -11.12
CA ALA A 913 -26.48 -16.60 -11.60
C ALA A 913 -27.48 -15.73 -10.79
N THR A 914 -27.83 -16.13 -9.56
CA THR A 914 -28.96 -15.66 -8.75
C THR A 914 -28.58 -15.14 -7.37
N VAL A 915 -27.30 -15.11 -6.97
CA VAL A 915 -26.90 -14.48 -5.70
C VAL A 915 -26.96 -12.96 -5.87
N ALA A 916 -27.83 -12.30 -5.11
CA ALA A 916 -27.98 -10.85 -5.06
C ALA A 916 -27.45 -10.32 -3.72
N LEU A 917 -26.97 -9.08 -3.69
CA LEU A 917 -26.87 -8.32 -2.45
C LEU A 917 -28.32 -7.98 -2.10
N ASP A 918 -28.87 -8.71 -1.13
CA ASP A 918 -30.25 -8.58 -0.68
C ASP A 918 -30.22 -8.33 0.83
N PRO A 919 -30.07 -7.06 1.27
CA PRO A 919 -30.09 -6.73 2.68
C PRO A 919 -31.52 -6.84 3.26
N PRO A 920 -31.66 -6.95 4.59
CA PRO A 920 -32.96 -6.96 5.24
C PRO A 920 -33.79 -5.70 4.90
N PRO A 921 -35.13 -5.82 4.78
CA PRO A 921 -36.01 -4.67 4.52
C PRO A 921 -35.83 -3.58 5.59
N ALA A 922 -35.80 -2.32 5.18
CA ALA A 922 -35.76 -1.18 6.10
C ALA A 922 -36.66 -0.05 5.60
N ARG A 923 -37.18 0.77 6.52
CA ARG A 923 -37.95 1.97 6.13
C ARG A 923 -37.06 2.99 5.41
N GLN A 924 -35.82 3.16 5.86
CA GLN A 924 -34.80 3.97 5.19
C GLN A 924 -33.57 3.13 4.88
N VAL A 925 -33.22 3.01 3.60
CA VAL A 925 -32.01 2.36 3.13
C VAL A 925 -31.10 3.38 2.48
N GLU A 926 -29.87 3.48 2.96
CA GLU A 926 -28.90 4.44 2.48
C GLU A 926 -27.62 3.75 2.06
N VAL A 927 -27.27 3.87 0.78
CA VAL A 927 -26.08 3.30 0.18
C VAL A 927 -25.22 4.45 -0.34
N ARG A 928 -24.10 4.70 0.31
CA ARG A 928 -23.20 5.82 0.00
C ARG A 928 -21.82 5.29 -0.37
N PHE A 929 -21.23 5.78 -1.46
CA PHE A 929 -19.86 5.41 -1.85
C PHE A 929 -19.62 3.89 -1.89
N CYS A 930 -20.59 3.10 -2.33
CA CYS A 930 -20.42 1.65 -2.47
C CYS A 930 -20.12 1.27 -3.92
N SER A 931 -19.35 0.20 -4.13
CA SER A 931 -19.03 -0.33 -5.46
C SER A 931 -19.39 -1.78 -5.56
N ALA A 932 -20.15 -2.17 -6.58
CA ALA A 932 -20.09 -3.55 -7.07
C ALA A 932 -18.75 -3.77 -7.77
N LEU A 933 -18.19 -4.97 -7.68
CA LEU A 933 -16.90 -5.29 -8.29
C LEU A 933 -17.01 -5.99 -9.65
N ALA A 934 -18.20 -6.44 -10.04
CA ALA A 934 -18.44 -6.91 -11.40
C ALA A 934 -19.77 -6.44 -11.97
N PRO A 935 -19.88 -6.39 -13.31
CA PRO A 935 -21.08 -5.87 -13.94
C PRO A 935 -22.28 -6.82 -13.90
N HIS A 936 -22.05 -8.12 -13.71
CA HIS A 936 -23.15 -9.09 -13.55
C HIS A 936 -23.68 -9.16 -12.12
N ASP A 937 -23.12 -8.39 -11.18
CA ASP A 937 -23.65 -8.35 -9.83
C ASP A 937 -25.11 -7.82 -9.85
N LEU A 938 -25.88 -8.16 -8.82
CA LEU A 938 -27.25 -7.66 -8.64
C LEU A 938 -27.43 -7.11 -7.23
N TRP A 939 -27.90 -5.87 -7.12
CA TRP A 939 -28.36 -5.27 -5.88
C TRP A 939 -29.88 -5.30 -5.85
N ARG A 940 -30.44 -6.01 -4.88
CA ARG A 940 -31.88 -6.16 -4.69
C ARG A 940 -32.27 -5.50 -3.39
N PHE A 941 -33.33 -4.70 -3.43
CA PHE A 941 -33.94 -4.12 -2.23
C PHE A 941 -35.41 -4.49 -2.19
N THR A 942 -35.88 -4.91 -1.02
CA THR A 942 -37.29 -5.26 -0.80
C THR A 942 -37.91 -4.23 0.14
N ALA A 943 -39.01 -3.61 -0.30
CA ALA A 943 -39.74 -2.63 0.49
C ALA A 943 -40.30 -3.25 1.78
N ALA A 944 -40.23 -2.50 2.89
CA ALA A 944 -40.76 -2.93 4.16
C ALA A 944 -42.31 -2.90 4.14
N ALA A 945 -42.94 -4.04 4.48
CA ALA A 945 -44.37 -4.21 4.39
C ALA A 945 -45.14 -3.16 5.24
N GLY A 946 -46.12 -2.48 4.62
CA GLY A 946 -46.99 -1.53 5.31
C GLY A 946 -46.33 -0.18 5.66
N SER A 947 -45.18 0.16 5.07
CA SER A 947 -44.48 1.42 5.29
C SER A 947 -43.95 2.04 4.00
N ASP A 948 -43.88 3.38 3.97
CA ASP A 948 -43.23 4.11 2.87
C ASP A 948 -41.71 3.91 2.97
N THR A 949 -41.19 3.05 2.09
CA THR A 949 -39.75 2.73 2.04
C THR A 949 -39.02 3.74 1.17
N GLU A 950 -37.94 4.32 1.71
CA GLU A 950 -37.04 5.23 1.01
C GLU A 950 -35.67 4.57 0.79
N ILE A 951 -35.18 4.60 -0.44
CA ILE A 951 -33.89 4.04 -0.83
C ILE A 951 -33.06 5.14 -1.47
N ARG A 952 -31.90 5.46 -0.90
CA ARG A 952 -30.97 6.47 -1.44
C ARG A 952 -29.64 5.85 -1.83
N LEU A 953 -29.26 6.02 -3.09
CA LEU A 953 -27.93 5.72 -3.62
C LEU A 953 -27.21 7.04 -3.89
N PHE A 954 -26.06 7.24 -3.25
CA PHE A 954 -25.26 8.45 -3.41
C PHE A 954 -23.81 8.09 -3.75
N ARG A 955 -23.34 8.57 -4.91
CA ARG A 955 -21.97 8.32 -5.40
C ARG A 955 -21.58 6.84 -5.43
N CYS A 956 -22.50 6.00 -5.86
CA CYS A 956 -22.26 4.56 -6.00
C CYS A 956 -21.73 4.20 -7.39
N LEU A 957 -20.93 3.14 -7.45
CA LEU A 957 -20.69 2.36 -8.68
C LEU A 957 -21.53 1.09 -8.57
N ALA A 958 -22.83 1.23 -8.81
CA ALA A 958 -23.81 0.17 -8.64
C ALA A 958 -23.86 -0.72 -9.90
N PRO A 959 -24.21 -2.01 -9.73
CA PRO A 959 -24.44 -2.91 -10.84
C PRO A 959 -25.92 -2.80 -11.26
N ARG A 960 -26.56 -3.92 -11.61
CA ARG A 960 -28.01 -3.99 -11.80
C ARG A 960 -28.74 -3.72 -10.49
N LEU A 961 -29.81 -2.94 -10.56
CA LEU A 961 -30.66 -2.57 -9.43
C LEU A 961 -32.07 -3.15 -9.60
N GLN A 962 -32.52 -3.93 -8.61
CA GLN A 962 -33.89 -4.44 -8.54
C GLN A 962 -34.56 -3.97 -7.25
N VAL A 963 -35.76 -3.41 -7.35
CA VAL A 963 -36.58 -2.99 -6.21
C VAL A 963 -37.90 -3.72 -6.23
N ASN A 964 -38.19 -4.46 -5.17
CA ASN A 964 -39.40 -5.25 -5.00
C ASN A 964 -40.38 -4.51 -4.08
N GLY A 965 -41.58 -4.20 -4.58
CA GLY A 965 -42.61 -3.44 -3.86
C GLY A 965 -42.56 -1.94 -4.17
N ALA A 966 -43.46 -1.19 -3.53
CA ALA A 966 -43.56 0.26 -3.69
C ALA A 966 -42.56 0.98 -2.78
N ALA A 967 -41.63 1.71 -3.38
CA ALA A 967 -40.64 2.53 -2.69
C ALA A 967 -40.39 3.85 -3.44
N SER A 968 -39.81 4.82 -2.73
CA SER A 968 -39.20 6.02 -3.31
C SER A 968 -37.70 5.80 -3.41
N VAL A 969 -37.15 5.87 -4.62
CA VAL A 969 -35.74 5.59 -4.89
C VAL A 969 -35.05 6.85 -5.41
N MET A 970 -34.03 7.32 -4.70
CA MET A 970 -33.17 8.43 -5.12
C MET A 970 -31.81 7.89 -5.55
N VAL A 971 -31.40 8.21 -6.78
CA VAL A 971 -30.10 7.88 -7.34
C VAL A 971 -29.38 9.17 -7.69
N GLU A 972 -28.35 9.50 -6.92
CA GLU A 972 -27.64 10.77 -7.01
C GLU A 972 -26.15 10.55 -7.26
N GLU A 973 -25.60 11.25 -8.26
CA GLU A 973 -24.17 11.25 -8.59
C GLU A 973 -23.56 9.85 -8.77
N SER A 974 -24.37 8.91 -9.26
CA SER A 974 -24.05 7.49 -9.27
C SER A 974 -23.96 6.92 -10.68
N VAL A 975 -23.15 5.88 -10.81
CA VAL A 975 -23.04 5.05 -12.03
C VAL A 975 -23.79 3.75 -11.79
N LEU A 976 -24.70 3.40 -12.69
CA LEU A 976 -25.36 2.10 -12.75
C LEU A 976 -24.91 1.42 -14.04
N ASP A 977 -24.03 0.43 -13.94
CA ASP A 977 -23.53 -0.33 -15.09
C ASP A 977 -24.02 -1.76 -15.03
N ALA A 978 -24.86 -2.13 -16.00
CA ALA A 978 -25.48 -3.44 -16.08
C ALA A 978 -24.72 -4.44 -16.98
N ALA A 979 -23.68 -3.99 -17.71
CA ALA A 979 -23.00 -4.66 -18.83
C ALA A 979 -23.77 -5.82 -19.50
N GLY A 980 -25.01 -5.52 -19.92
CA GLY A 980 -25.89 -6.44 -20.65
C GLY A 980 -27.23 -6.80 -19.98
N GLY A 981 -27.40 -6.55 -18.69
CA GLY A 981 -28.71 -6.73 -18.04
C GLY A 981 -29.61 -5.48 -18.13
N ALA A 982 -30.87 -5.64 -17.70
CA ALA A 982 -31.69 -4.49 -17.31
C ALA A 982 -31.01 -3.79 -16.12
N ALA A 983 -30.70 -2.50 -16.28
CA ALA A 983 -29.97 -1.72 -15.30
C ALA A 983 -30.82 -1.38 -14.07
N VAL A 984 -32.09 -1.02 -14.26
CA VAL A 984 -33.01 -0.71 -13.17
C VAL A 984 -34.37 -1.35 -13.41
N GLN A 985 -34.80 -2.20 -12.48
CA GLN A 985 -36.14 -2.80 -12.44
C GLN A 985 -36.84 -2.39 -11.14
N ALA A 986 -37.82 -1.49 -11.24
CA ALA A 986 -38.56 -0.97 -10.09
C ALA A 986 -40.02 -0.66 -10.49
N ILE A 987 -40.73 -1.68 -10.96
CA ILE A 987 -42.02 -1.54 -11.67
C ILE A 987 -43.15 -0.90 -10.85
N ASP A 988 -43.07 -0.96 -9.52
CA ASP A 988 -44.05 -0.40 -8.59
C ASP A 988 -43.54 0.89 -7.90
N SER A 989 -42.30 1.28 -8.17
CA SER A 989 -41.60 2.34 -7.43
C SER A 989 -41.41 3.62 -8.25
N GLU A 990 -41.31 4.73 -7.53
CA GLU A 990 -40.89 6.02 -8.09
C GLU A 990 -39.37 6.13 -7.99
N VAL A 991 -38.72 6.49 -9.10
CA VAL A 991 -37.25 6.57 -9.17
C VAL A 991 -36.83 7.94 -9.67
N ARG A 992 -36.04 8.65 -8.87
CA ARG A 992 -35.43 9.94 -9.19
C ARG A 992 -33.94 9.77 -9.46
N PHE A 993 -33.50 10.26 -10.61
CA PHE A 993 -32.10 10.31 -11.02
C PHE A 993 -31.61 11.76 -11.02
N GLU A 994 -30.51 12.01 -10.31
CA GLU A 994 -29.82 13.29 -10.33
C GLU A 994 -28.36 13.08 -10.69
N ARG A 995 -27.91 13.78 -11.74
CA ARG A 995 -26.51 13.77 -12.16
C ARG A 995 -25.95 12.35 -12.23
N SER A 996 -26.68 11.40 -12.82
CA SER A 996 -26.34 9.97 -12.77
C SER A 996 -26.18 9.37 -14.17
N THR A 997 -25.37 8.32 -14.30
CA THR A 997 -25.14 7.60 -15.56
C THR A 997 -25.67 6.18 -15.46
N VAL A 998 -26.63 5.83 -16.31
CA VAL A 998 -27.19 4.48 -16.43
C VAL A 998 -26.73 3.88 -17.75
N ALA A 999 -25.86 2.87 -17.66
CA ALA A 999 -25.24 2.19 -18.78
C ALA A 999 -25.80 0.76 -18.94
N ALA A 1000 -26.22 0.44 -20.15
CA ALA A 1000 -26.67 -0.89 -20.56
C ALA A 1000 -26.27 -1.19 -22.01
N VAL A 1001 -26.34 -2.47 -22.40
CA VAL A 1001 -26.02 -2.96 -23.75
C VAL A 1001 -27.26 -3.57 -24.38
N ARG A 1002 -27.77 -2.92 -25.43
CA ARG A 1002 -29.06 -3.26 -26.08
C ARG A 1002 -29.16 -4.70 -26.59
N ALA A 1003 -28.06 -5.28 -27.06
CA ALA A 1003 -28.03 -6.63 -27.62
C ALA A 1003 -28.47 -7.70 -26.61
N ASP A 1004 -28.24 -7.45 -25.33
CA ASP A 1004 -28.46 -8.43 -24.25
C ASP A 1004 -29.85 -8.29 -23.61
N LEU A 1005 -30.61 -7.24 -23.95
CA LEU A 1005 -31.93 -6.93 -23.37
C LEU A 1005 -33.09 -7.66 -24.06
N GLY A 1006 -32.87 -8.33 -25.19
CA GLY A 1006 -33.92 -9.04 -25.93
C GLY A 1006 -35.12 -8.16 -26.34
N GLY A 1007 -34.90 -6.84 -26.52
CA GLY A 1007 -35.94 -5.84 -26.80
C GLY A 1007 -36.63 -5.24 -25.56
N GLY A 1008 -36.19 -5.60 -24.36
CA GLY A 1008 -36.61 -4.97 -23.09
C GLY A 1008 -36.03 -3.55 -22.90
N ALA A 1009 -36.61 -2.80 -21.97
CA ALA A 1009 -36.05 -1.50 -21.56
C ALA A 1009 -34.92 -1.71 -20.53
N SER A 1010 -33.88 -0.89 -20.60
CA SER A 1010 -32.79 -0.91 -19.61
C SER A 1010 -33.25 -0.39 -18.25
N VAL A 1011 -34.18 0.56 -18.24
CA VAL A 1011 -34.83 1.13 -17.06
C VAL A 1011 -36.33 0.91 -17.20
N ASP A 1012 -36.93 0.17 -16.27
CA ASP A 1012 -38.39 -0.06 -16.22
C ASP A 1012 -38.91 0.24 -14.82
N VAL A 1013 -39.64 1.36 -14.69
CA VAL A 1013 -40.08 1.94 -13.41
C VAL A 1013 -41.53 2.42 -13.47
N ARG A 1014 -42.18 2.60 -12.31
CA ARG A 1014 -43.54 3.17 -12.26
C ARG A 1014 -43.53 4.62 -12.69
N VAL A 1015 -42.77 5.47 -11.99
CA VAL A 1015 -42.60 6.91 -12.26
C VAL A 1015 -41.11 7.21 -12.36
N ILE A 1016 -40.72 8.06 -13.32
CA ILE A 1016 -39.34 8.50 -13.48
C ILE A 1016 -39.23 10.02 -13.35
N GLU A 1017 -38.31 10.47 -12.51
CA GLU A 1017 -37.79 11.84 -12.50
C GLU A 1017 -36.31 11.79 -12.84
N ALA A 1018 -35.84 12.65 -13.74
CA ALA A 1018 -34.43 12.70 -14.08
C ALA A 1018 -33.97 14.12 -14.36
N SER A 1019 -32.85 14.50 -13.75
CA SER A 1019 -32.17 15.78 -13.99
C SER A 1019 -30.70 15.51 -14.30
N GLU A 1020 -30.18 16.10 -15.37
CA GLU A 1020 -28.74 16.10 -15.70
C GLU A 1020 -28.15 14.69 -15.82
N SER A 1021 -28.95 13.72 -16.22
CA SER A 1021 -28.60 12.29 -16.20
C SER A 1021 -28.45 11.71 -17.61
N LEU A 1022 -27.65 10.64 -17.71
CA LEU A 1022 -27.35 9.95 -18.96
C LEU A 1022 -27.95 8.55 -18.94
N PHE A 1023 -28.79 8.23 -19.91
CA PHE A 1023 -29.27 6.87 -20.16
C PHE A 1023 -28.71 6.40 -21.49
N THR A 1024 -27.89 5.34 -21.51
CA THR A 1024 -27.27 4.85 -22.76
C THR A 1024 -28.18 3.93 -23.57
N ASP A 1025 -29.36 3.60 -23.04
CA ASP A 1025 -30.33 2.70 -23.64
C ASP A 1025 -31.77 3.14 -23.25
N VAL A 1026 -32.79 2.42 -23.72
CA VAL A 1026 -34.21 2.75 -23.57
C VAL A 1026 -34.63 2.77 -22.11
N ALA A 1027 -35.31 3.86 -21.71
CA ALA A 1027 -35.97 4.00 -20.43
C ALA A 1027 -37.50 4.02 -20.58
N ARG A 1028 -38.21 3.34 -19.67
CA ARG A 1028 -39.66 3.17 -19.68
C ARG A 1028 -40.25 3.56 -18.32
N ALA A 1029 -41.11 4.58 -18.35
CA ALA A 1029 -42.01 4.92 -17.26
C ALA A 1029 -43.42 4.36 -17.55
N ARG A 1030 -43.96 3.60 -16.61
CA ARG A 1030 -45.30 2.98 -16.76
C ARG A 1030 -46.42 3.98 -16.52
N ASP A 1031 -46.25 4.90 -15.57
CA ASP A 1031 -47.06 6.09 -15.38
C ASP A 1031 -46.34 7.29 -16.00
N ARG A 1032 -46.93 7.83 -17.07
CA ARG A 1032 -46.40 8.98 -17.82
C ARG A 1032 -47.09 10.30 -17.46
N PHE A 1033 -48.07 10.28 -16.57
CA PHE A 1033 -48.76 11.50 -16.12
C PHE A 1033 -47.99 12.21 -15.00
N HIS A 1034 -47.16 11.47 -14.26
CA HIS A 1034 -46.29 11.97 -13.20
C HIS A 1034 -44.82 11.90 -13.61
N GLY A 1035 -44.00 12.79 -13.04
CA GLY A 1035 -42.56 12.88 -13.28
C GLY A 1035 -42.14 13.80 -14.45
N CYS A 1036 -40.84 14.05 -14.53
CA CYS A 1036 -40.21 14.92 -15.54
C CYS A 1036 -38.77 14.49 -15.81
N VAL A 1037 -38.37 14.44 -17.09
CA VAL A 1037 -36.99 14.24 -17.53
C VAL A 1037 -36.46 15.56 -18.10
N ARG A 1038 -35.45 16.14 -17.46
CA ARG A 1038 -34.88 17.44 -17.83
C ARG A 1038 -33.36 17.42 -17.95
N TYR A 1039 -32.81 18.23 -18.87
CA TYR A 1039 -31.35 18.41 -19.06
C TYR A 1039 -30.58 17.09 -19.17
N SER A 1040 -31.21 16.06 -19.75
CA SER A 1040 -30.73 14.68 -19.71
C SER A 1040 -30.59 14.11 -21.12
N ARG A 1041 -29.85 13.01 -21.26
CA ARG A 1041 -29.71 12.26 -22.51
C ARG A 1041 -30.49 10.95 -22.45
N VAL A 1042 -31.29 10.66 -23.47
CA VAL A 1042 -32.09 9.42 -23.55
C VAL A 1042 -32.04 8.83 -24.96
N GLU A 1043 -32.36 7.54 -25.10
CA GLU A 1043 -32.59 6.93 -26.42
C GLU A 1043 -33.94 7.36 -27.02
N PRO A 1044 -34.06 7.56 -28.36
CA PRO A 1044 -35.29 7.99 -29.02
C PRO A 1044 -36.52 7.11 -28.75
N GLU A 1045 -36.32 5.80 -28.52
CA GLU A 1045 -37.40 4.83 -28.25
C GLU A 1045 -37.91 4.86 -26.80
N SER A 1046 -37.40 5.76 -25.96
CA SER A 1046 -37.77 5.84 -24.55
C SER A 1046 -39.22 6.32 -24.34
N LEU A 1047 -39.94 5.63 -23.46
CA LEU A 1047 -41.31 5.96 -23.06
C LEU A 1047 -41.27 6.77 -21.77
N LEU A 1048 -41.24 8.09 -21.90
CA LEU A 1048 -40.99 9.03 -20.79
C LEU A 1048 -42.21 9.91 -20.48
N PRO A 1049 -42.27 10.53 -19.28
CA PRO A 1049 -43.21 11.60 -18.97
C PRO A 1049 -42.77 12.91 -19.65
N ARG A 1050 -43.02 14.08 -19.04
CA ARG A 1050 -42.64 15.39 -19.62
C ARG A 1050 -41.14 15.46 -19.89
N ARG A 1051 -40.77 15.97 -21.07
CA ARG A 1051 -39.37 16.16 -21.52
C ARG A 1051 -39.04 17.65 -21.57
N HIS A 1052 -37.94 18.07 -20.96
CA HIS A 1052 -37.45 19.46 -21.02
C HIS A 1052 -35.95 19.52 -21.34
N ARG A 1053 -35.57 20.09 -22.49
CA ARG A 1053 -34.15 20.20 -22.92
C ARG A 1053 -33.42 18.85 -22.86
N VAL A 1054 -34.06 17.82 -23.42
CA VAL A 1054 -33.51 16.45 -23.51
C VAL A 1054 -32.81 16.27 -24.85
N THR A 1055 -31.60 15.71 -24.83
CA THR A 1055 -30.84 15.36 -26.05
C THR A 1055 -30.92 13.87 -26.36
N GLU A 1056 -30.80 13.53 -27.64
CA GLU A 1056 -30.76 12.15 -28.16
C GLU A 1056 -29.40 11.82 -28.80
N ASP A 1057 -28.43 12.74 -28.70
CA ASP A 1057 -27.08 12.55 -29.25
C ASP A 1057 -26.37 11.34 -28.63
N LEU A 1058 -25.44 10.77 -29.39
CA LEU A 1058 -24.67 9.60 -28.97
C LEU A 1058 -23.65 10.00 -27.88
N ALA A 1059 -23.76 9.36 -26.71
CA ALA A 1059 -22.78 9.50 -25.65
C ALA A 1059 -21.51 8.69 -26.00
N LEU A 1060 -20.38 9.39 -26.10
CA LEU A 1060 -19.07 8.80 -26.33
C LEU A 1060 -18.32 8.69 -25.00
N PHE A 1061 -17.96 7.46 -24.62
CA PHE A 1061 -17.16 7.20 -23.44
C PHE A 1061 -15.73 6.85 -23.86
N VAL A 1062 -14.76 7.20 -23.01
CA VAL A 1062 -13.35 6.80 -23.18
C VAL A 1062 -13.24 5.27 -23.21
N THR A 1063 -13.89 4.60 -22.26
CA THR A 1063 -13.93 3.15 -22.15
C THR A 1063 -15.19 2.70 -21.41
N ARG A 1064 -15.67 1.52 -21.78
CA ARG A 1064 -16.74 0.80 -21.06
C ARG A 1064 -16.18 -0.32 -20.18
N ASP A 1065 -14.87 -0.58 -20.23
CA ASP A 1065 -14.23 -1.53 -19.33
C ASP A 1065 -14.29 -1.01 -17.90
N ARG A 1066 -14.91 -1.79 -17.01
CA ARG A 1066 -15.10 -1.47 -15.58
C ARG A 1066 -13.80 -1.49 -14.79
N THR A 1067 -12.76 -2.13 -15.31
CA THR A 1067 -11.45 -2.22 -14.69
C THR A 1067 -10.55 -1.01 -15.01
N ASP A 1068 -10.92 -0.22 -16.02
CA ASP A 1068 -10.19 0.98 -16.37
C ASP A 1068 -10.65 2.20 -15.54
N ALA A 1069 -9.71 3.06 -15.15
CA ALA A 1069 -9.98 4.25 -14.36
C ALA A 1069 -10.88 5.29 -15.07
N ALA A 1070 -10.92 5.26 -16.39
CA ALA A 1070 -11.76 6.12 -17.22
C ALA A 1070 -13.14 5.51 -17.52
N HIS A 1071 -13.52 4.43 -16.81
CA HIS A 1071 -14.82 3.77 -16.97
C HIS A 1071 -15.99 4.77 -16.98
N LEU A 1072 -16.72 4.78 -18.10
CA LEU A 1072 -17.87 5.66 -18.37
C LEU A 1072 -17.59 7.16 -18.24
N ARG A 1073 -16.31 7.58 -18.21
CA ARG A 1073 -15.96 8.99 -18.39
C ARG A 1073 -16.26 9.40 -19.82
N LEU A 1074 -16.94 10.52 -20.00
CA LEU A 1074 -17.21 11.07 -21.33
C LEU A 1074 -15.90 11.43 -22.03
N SER A 1075 -15.76 11.06 -23.29
CA SER A 1075 -14.61 11.47 -24.11
C SER A 1075 -14.69 12.96 -24.47
N GLU A 1076 -13.54 13.58 -24.74
CA GLU A 1076 -13.45 14.97 -25.17
C GLU A 1076 -14.14 15.19 -26.52
N GLU A 1077 -14.26 14.12 -27.33
CA GLU A 1077 -14.95 14.11 -28.62
C GLU A 1077 -16.48 13.99 -28.49
N CYS A 1078 -17.00 13.79 -27.28
CA CYS A 1078 -18.43 13.70 -27.02
C CYS A 1078 -19.16 15.00 -27.43
N PRO A 1079 -20.35 14.92 -28.04
CA PRO A 1079 -21.10 16.10 -28.49
C PRO A 1079 -21.27 17.16 -27.40
N ARG A 1080 -21.20 18.43 -27.81
CA ARG A 1080 -21.37 19.59 -26.90
C ARG A 1080 -22.72 19.62 -26.21
N SER A 1081 -23.76 19.07 -26.83
CA SER A 1081 -25.09 18.88 -26.23
C SER A 1081 -25.07 18.00 -24.99
N ILE A 1082 -24.03 17.19 -24.79
CA ILE A 1082 -23.83 16.33 -23.63
C ILE A 1082 -22.76 16.94 -22.70
N THR A 1083 -21.62 17.38 -23.24
CA THR A 1083 -20.50 17.93 -22.45
C THR A 1083 -20.72 19.37 -21.95
N ARG A 1084 -21.79 20.03 -22.39
CA ARG A 1084 -22.30 21.33 -21.91
C ARG A 1084 -23.82 21.34 -21.75
N GLY A 1085 -24.44 20.17 -21.66
CA GLY A 1085 -25.88 19.98 -21.72
C GLY A 1085 -26.64 20.16 -20.40
N ALA A 1086 -25.92 20.21 -19.28
CA ALA A 1086 -26.49 20.35 -17.95
C ALA A 1086 -27.12 21.75 -17.73
N GLU A 1087 -27.89 21.92 -16.65
CA GLU A 1087 -28.60 23.17 -16.37
C GLU A 1087 -27.62 24.34 -16.17
N ASP A 1088 -26.48 24.08 -15.54
CA ASP A 1088 -25.39 25.02 -15.29
C ASP A 1088 -24.36 25.11 -16.43
N GLY A 1089 -24.58 24.39 -17.54
CA GLY A 1089 -23.66 24.31 -18.67
C GLY A 1089 -22.47 23.37 -18.46
N SER A 1090 -22.45 22.55 -17.41
CA SER A 1090 -21.51 21.44 -17.24
C SER A 1090 -21.90 20.21 -18.07
N GLU A 1091 -21.16 19.12 -17.90
CA GLU A 1091 -21.47 17.83 -18.52
C GLU A 1091 -22.62 17.12 -17.78
N MET A 1092 -23.39 16.31 -18.51
CA MET A 1092 -24.41 15.42 -17.94
C MET A 1092 -23.78 14.15 -17.32
N GLY A 1093 -24.47 13.52 -16.39
CA GLY A 1093 -24.14 12.19 -15.84
C GLY A 1093 -23.37 12.21 -14.51
N ALA A 1094 -22.94 11.03 -14.07
CA ALA A 1094 -22.30 10.78 -12.76
C ALA A 1094 -21.08 11.66 -12.45
N PHE A 1095 -20.40 12.15 -13.49
CA PHE A 1095 -19.19 12.96 -13.36
C PHE A 1095 -19.44 14.47 -13.50
N HIS A 1096 -20.71 14.91 -13.54
CA HIS A 1096 -21.09 16.33 -13.59
C HIS A 1096 -20.32 17.20 -12.57
N GLY A 1097 -20.19 16.72 -11.33
CA GLY A 1097 -19.50 17.41 -10.25
C GLY A 1097 -17.98 17.60 -10.47
N ALA A 1098 -17.37 16.85 -11.39
CA ALA A 1098 -15.97 17.03 -11.78
C ALA A 1098 -15.76 18.32 -12.58
N ARG A 1099 -16.81 18.79 -13.28
CA ARG A 1099 -16.82 20.00 -14.11
C ARG A 1099 -15.65 20.04 -15.08
N PHE A 1100 -15.28 18.90 -15.69
CA PHE A 1100 -14.06 18.79 -16.52
C PHE A 1100 -14.01 19.86 -17.61
N ALA A 1101 -15.17 20.10 -18.20
CA ALA A 1101 -15.37 20.97 -19.34
C ALA A 1101 -15.24 22.46 -18.97
N GLN A 1102 -15.92 22.90 -17.91
CA GLN A 1102 -15.83 24.27 -17.41
C GLN A 1102 -14.43 24.56 -16.83
N ARG A 1103 -13.84 23.61 -16.09
CA ARG A 1103 -12.48 23.74 -15.55
C ARG A 1103 -11.42 23.78 -16.63
N GLY A 1104 -11.58 23.00 -17.70
CA GLY A 1104 -10.69 23.04 -18.86
C GLY A 1104 -10.66 24.41 -19.53
N ASP A 1105 -11.83 25.03 -19.75
CA ASP A 1105 -11.94 26.37 -20.33
C ASP A 1105 -11.31 27.45 -19.43
N ALA A 1106 -11.58 27.37 -18.12
CA ALA A 1106 -11.02 28.28 -17.11
C ALA A 1106 -9.49 28.16 -17.03
N LEU A 1107 -8.97 26.92 -17.01
CA LEU A 1107 -7.54 26.65 -17.00
C LEU A 1107 -6.87 27.13 -18.28
N LEU A 1108 -7.43 26.85 -19.45
CA LEU A 1108 -6.86 27.30 -20.72
C LEU A 1108 -6.78 28.84 -20.76
N THR A 1109 -7.81 29.53 -20.25
CA THR A 1109 -7.81 30.99 -20.11
C THR A 1109 -6.62 31.47 -19.27
N ARG A 1110 -6.36 30.81 -18.13
CA ARG A 1110 -5.21 31.11 -17.26
C ARG A 1110 -3.87 30.81 -17.92
N LEU A 1111 -3.73 29.64 -18.52
CA LEU A 1111 -2.47 29.27 -19.18
C LEU A 1111 -2.11 30.27 -20.29
N ILE A 1112 -3.08 30.72 -21.09
CA ILE A 1112 -2.86 31.76 -22.10
C ILE A 1112 -2.34 33.06 -21.48
N GLU A 1113 -2.88 33.49 -20.33
CA GLU A 1113 -2.44 34.70 -19.62
C GLU A 1113 -0.96 34.63 -19.19
N TYR A 1114 -0.49 33.44 -18.81
CA TYR A 1114 0.87 33.21 -18.28
C TYR A 1114 1.88 32.68 -19.31
N THR A 1115 1.42 32.36 -20.52
CA THR A 1115 2.27 31.92 -21.64
C THR A 1115 3.13 33.09 -22.16
N PRO A 1116 4.42 32.87 -22.49
CA PRO A 1116 5.26 33.90 -23.09
C PRO A 1116 4.69 34.47 -24.39
N ALA A 1117 4.94 35.76 -24.64
CA ALA A 1117 4.50 36.41 -25.87
C ALA A 1117 5.06 35.70 -27.11
N GLY A 1118 4.21 35.46 -28.11
CA GLY A 1118 4.58 34.79 -29.36
C GLY A 1118 4.49 33.26 -29.31
N LEU A 1119 4.27 32.66 -28.14
CA LEU A 1119 3.92 31.24 -28.02
C LEU A 1119 2.40 31.04 -28.00
N GLN A 1120 1.96 29.87 -28.44
CA GLN A 1120 0.58 29.40 -28.41
C GLN A 1120 0.48 28.20 -27.48
N THR A 1121 -0.58 28.19 -26.69
CA THR A 1121 -0.81 27.18 -25.68
C THR A 1121 -2.07 26.38 -25.99
N GLY A 1122 -1.99 25.07 -25.80
CA GLY A 1122 -3.12 24.15 -25.97
C GLY A 1122 -3.21 23.16 -24.82
N LEU A 1123 -4.44 22.76 -24.51
CA LEU A 1123 -4.75 21.78 -23.49
C LEU A 1123 -5.14 20.46 -24.17
N LEU A 1124 -4.60 19.36 -23.68
CA LEU A 1124 -4.84 18.01 -24.19
C LEU A 1124 -5.25 17.12 -23.03
N ARG A 1125 -6.43 16.49 -23.10
CA ARG A 1125 -6.83 15.53 -22.08
C ARG A 1125 -6.38 14.12 -22.45
N MET A 1126 -5.75 13.42 -21.52
CA MET A 1126 -5.42 12.00 -21.66
C MET A 1126 -6.68 11.16 -21.41
N ASP A 1127 -7.44 10.97 -22.48
CA ASP A 1127 -8.58 10.05 -22.54
C ASP A 1127 -8.09 8.60 -22.56
#